data_AF-A0A7M7MJH9-F1
#
_entry.id   AF-A0A7M7MJH9-F1
#
_cell.length_a   1.000
_cell.length_b   1.000
_cell.length_c   1.000
_cell.angle_alpha   90.00
_cell.angle_beta   90.00
_cell.angle_gamma   90.00
#
_symmetry.space_group_name_H-M   'P 1'
#
loop_
_entity.id
_entity.type
_entity.pdbx_description
1 polymer ?
#
loop_
_entity_poly.entity_id
_entity_poly.type
_entity_poly.pdbx_seq_one_letter_code
_entity_poly.pdbx_strand_id
1 'polypeptide(L)'
;MGLIEFGKFLSNSTELVACILHPRKLAIIAIRVNAMGVSNQLEATIKPLYEHKLERCSYVLTKGPFGGAKAADLIGVQSVDGVLSVFDRESHAFDRPLPGALLPGPFVYIEQTDSFVTVTSSLVLETFRYQVLASATLIDDSQHGVRGKRVTSEWSLTLGESISDLQVVQGLDEQLVFALGEQTMFVLKSNAELVYTKRFDFNPRCFHVYQRDPKDPFLWTMVVSQNNTVLVYEKTSLRWAAQVDDSSGIISIFRADLSFLKGVIVLLGDNSALRLCYLGTSPSLFVAAAPERRELPQDPNELKKLHAIASGVLNIEESSNTTLHLTATLGGLQMQQGFPTQTVQITVEPATNCAPLETRILVLPGSAFIANPLEFNLTSCEAKTLLETSISPRKDFVPADLRLRVTVIYRHPKFGIKAAHLSMDLPLELVARVQPNPPKTAKHKVTIESSLSVIMPHKLFPSLVKDSSINEVEFEYFNGARVGFFVAGNKYRIQGDVHSSLALILNEFLKRVRKAQPDVQLHTKPPSLDDYLQAIVDHIQSVLALEDTEKRMEQLAGQYRAVEKRLLAKTKDKTPTPFNNLDKLLDMTHHDLLRTADEGVRVQSGLPLTASSLNASSSLAVHQLELSGRIQAKDRPLIQSLFYCQEEDPFSEFWEEHTTTALCSLMKQLKIGRNFHESSGLQALLATLWDNQLSNEELQARQRTLEGVREEDEVNREDQEADRNKRDHAMELQQEKVNYYDAGNELAPAQNQPSNNEVANDDDW
;
A
#
# COMPACT_ATOMS: atom_id res chain seq x y z
N MET A 1 16.86 -40.13 25.85
CA MET A 1 17.20 -39.31 27.04
C MET A 1 17.01 -40.18 28.26
N GLY A 2 17.92 -40.11 29.23
CA GLY A 2 17.71 -40.73 30.54
C GLY A 2 17.25 -39.66 31.53
N LEU A 3 16.23 -39.94 32.34
CA LEU A 3 15.83 -39.08 33.46
C LEU A 3 16.70 -39.41 34.67
N ILE A 4 17.11 -38.39 35.43
CA ILE A 4 17.98 -38.55 36.59
C ILE A 4 17.30 -37.91 37.80
N GLU A 5 17.16 -38.67 38.88
CA GLU A 5 16.59 -38.22 40.14
C GLU A 5 17.51 -38.59 41.31
N PHE A 6 17.56 -37.74 42.34
CA PHE A 6 18.34 -38.00 43.56
C PHE A 6 17.40 -38.27 44.73
N GLY A 7 17.62 -39.36 45.45
CA GLY A 7 16.73 -39.77 46.54
C GLY A 7 17.33 -40.81 47.47
N LYS A 8 16.57 -41.16 48.51
CA LYS A 8 16.93 -42.15 49.53
C LYS A 8 16.49 -43.55 49.08
N PHE A 9 17.18 -44.11 48.10
CA PHE A 9 16.80 -45.37 47.45
C PHE A 9 17.43 -46.62 48.09
N LEU A 10 18.06 -46.51 49.26
CA LEU A 10 18.76 -47.60 49.94
C LEU A 10 18.05 -48.04 51.22
N SER A 11 18.10 -49.34 51.51
CA SER A 11 17.35 -49.91 52.63
C SER A 11 17.87 -49.53 54.01
N ASN A 12 19.19 -49.37 54.12
CA ASN A 12 19.91 -49.20 55.39
C ASN A 12 20.66 -47.87 55.48
N SER A 13 20.41 -46.93 54.56
CA SER A 13 21.13 -45.66 54.50
C SER A 13 20.20 -44.54 54.07
N THR A 14 20.35 -43.37 54.68
CA THR A 14 19.68 -42.13 54.28
C THR A 14 20.54 -41.31 53.30
N GLU A 15 21.61 -41.90 52.78
CA GLU A 15 22.47 -41.29 51.76
C GLU A 15 21.69 -41.05 50.47
N LEU A 16 21.88 -39.87 49.88
CA LEU A 16 21.31 -39.54 48.58
C LEU A 16 22.11 -40.24 47.48
N VAL A 17 21.43 -41.06 46.70
CA VAL A 17 22.01 -41.75 45.54
C VAL A 17 21.22 -41.38 44.29
N ALA A 18 21.87 -41.48 43.13
CA ALA A 18 21.26 -41.13 41.86
C ALA A 18 20.53 -42.33 41.26
N CYS A 19 19.31 -42.10 40.81
CA CYS A 19 18.48 -43.01 40.06
C CYS A 19 18.43 -42.53 38.61
N ILE A 20 18.88 -43.37 37.69
CA ILE A 20 18.89 -43.11 36.25
C ILE A 20 17.87 -44.01 35.59
N LEU A 21 16.86 -43.41 34.96
CA LEU A 21 15.88 -44.11 34.16
C LEU A 21 16.31 -44.12 32.69
N HIS A 22 16.64 -45.31 32.19
CA HIS A 22 16.81 -45.60 30.77
C HIS A 22 15.53 -46.24 30.21
N PRO A 23 15.32 -46.22 28.88
CA PRO A 23 14.09 -46.73 28.26
C PRO A 23 13.65 -48.14 28.71
N ARG A 24 14.57 -49.04 29.04
CA ARG A 24 14.27 -50.41 29.50
C ARG A 24 15.01 -50.83 30.77
N LYS A 25 15.55 -49.86 31.51
CA LYS A 25 16.41 -50.13 32.67
C LYS A 25 16.33 -48.99 33.66
N LEU A 26 16.11 -49.31 34.92
CA LEU A 26 16.28 -48.39 36.04
C LEU A 26 17.60 -48.73 36.75
N ALA A 27 18.52 -47.77 36.85
CA ALA A 27 19.84 -47.98 37.43
C ALA A 27 20.06 -47.05 38.62
N ILE A 28 20.44 -47.62 39.76
CA ILE A 28 20.73 -46.85 40.98
C ILE A 28 22.25 -46.85 41.16
N ILE A 29 22.83 -45.66 41.21
CA ILE A 29 24.27 -45.43 41.25
C ILE A 29 24.64 -44.52 42.43
N ALA A 30 25.77 -44.82 43.09
CA ALA A 30 26.41 -43.93 44.03
C ALA A 30 27.51 -43.13 43.33
N ILE A 31 27.54 -41.81 43.53
CA ILE A 31 28.60 -40.93 43.05
C ILE A 31 29.47 -40.59 44.25
N ARG A 32 30.72 -41.06 44.26
CA ARG A 32 31.68 -40.81 45.35
C ARG A 32 32.82 -39.96 44.85
N VAL A 33 33.06 -38.85 45.54
CA VAL A 33 34.17 -37.94 45.24
C VAL A 33 35.29 -38.21 46.23
N ASN A 34 36.43 -38.66 45.74
CA ASN A 34 37.64 -38.92 46.53
C ASN A 34 38.62 -37.76 46.31
N ALA A 35 39.12 -37.18 47.40
CA ALA A 35 40.22 -36.22 47.35
C ALA A 35 41.55 -36.97 47.22
N MET A 36 42.27 -36.74 46.12
CA MET A 36 43.54 -37.38 45.83
C MET A 36 44.70 -36.62 46.47
N GLY A 37 44.97 -36.87 47.76
CA GLY A 37 46.19 -36.39 48.45
C GLY A 37 46.54 -34.91 48.19
N VAL A 38 47.84 -34.60 48.12
CA VAL A 38 48.44 -33.24 48.08
C VAL A 38 48.11 -32.42 46.80
N SER A 39 47.13 -32.83 45.99
CA SER A 39 46.73 -32.12 44.76
C SER A 39 45.26 -31.66 44.84
N ASN A 40 44.94 -30.50 44.25
CA ASN A 40 43.56 -29.98 44.08
C ASN A 40 42.72 -30.80 43.06
N GLN A 41 43.13 -32.03 42.72
CA GLN A 41 42.41 -32.88 41.79
C GLN A 41 41.41 -33.76 42.55
N LEU A 42 40.14 -33.68 42.16
CA LEU A 42 39.04 -34.49 42.67
C LEU A 42 38.79 -35.64 41.69
N GLU A 43 38.79 -36.88 42.17
CA GLU A 43 38.38 -38.03 41.37
C GLU A 43 36.96 -38.43 41.76
N ALA A 44 36.03 -38.38 40.80
CA ALA A 44 34.67 -38.84 40.99
C ALA A 44 34.52 -40.28 40.46
N THR A 45 34.16 -41.21 41.34
CA THR A 45 33.88 -42.61 40.99
C THR A 45 32.38 -42.85 40.99
N ILE A 46 31.88 -43.46 39.92
CA ILE A 46 30.47 -43.84 39.78
C ILE A 46 30.36 -45.34 40.05
N LYS A 47 29.72 -45.72 41.15
CA LYS A 47 29.53 -47.11 41.56
C LYS A 47 28.07 -47.53 41.35
N PRO A 48 27.76 -48.47 40.44
CA PRO A 48 26.43 -49.06 40.37
C PRO A 48 26.12 -49.85 41.63
N LEU A 49 24.93 -49.64 42.20
CA LEU A 49 24.46 -50.32 43.40
C LEU A 49 23.56 -51.50 43.03
N TYR A 50 22.44 -51.22 42.34
CA TYR A 50 21.53 -52.22 41.81
C TYR A 50 20.80 -51.70 40.57
N GLU A 51 20.17 -52.60 39.83
CA GLU A 51 19.41 -52.27 38.62
C GLU A 51 18.12 -53.09 38.54
N HIS A 52 17.08 -52.47 37.99
CA HIS A 52 15.84 -53.15 37.60
C HIS A 52 15.74 -53.17 36.07
N LYS A 53 15.44 -54.36 35.52
CA LYS A 53 15.08 -54.49 34.12
C LYS A 53 13.60 -54.16 33.97
N LEU A 54 13.27 -53.28 33.03
CA LEU A 54 11.90 -52.90 32.76
C LEU A 54 11.38 -53.69 31.56
N GLU A 55 10.25 -54.37 31.72
CA GLU A 55 9.60 -55.10 30.63
C GLU A 55 9.06 -54.15 29.55
N ARG A 56 8.58 -52.99 29.99
CA ARG A 56 7.97 -51.95 29.16
C ARG A 56 8.93 -50.78 28.95
N CYS A 57 8.73 -50.04 27.86
CA CYS A 57 9.48 -48.82 27.63
C CYS A 57 9.03 -47.72 28.61
N SER A 58 9.95 -47.17 29.39
CA SER A 58 9.66 -46.12 30.37
C SER A 58 9.49 -44.75 29.74
N TYR A 59 8.63 -43.91 30.31
CA TYR A 59 8.40 -42.52 29.92
C TYR A 59 8.87 -41.52 30.98
N VAL A 60 8.34 -41.61 32.20
CA VAL A 60 8.64 -40.66 33.29
C VAL A 60 8.91 -41.38 34.62
N LEU A 61 9.71 -40.73 35.47
CA LEU A 61 10.12 -41.18 36.79
C LEU A 61 9.55 -40.23 37.84
N THR A 62 9.01 -40.77 38.93
CA THR A 62 8.66 -40.02 40.14
C THR A 62 9.19 -40.75 41.37
N LYS A 63 9.36 -40.03 42.48
CA LYS A 63 9.83 -40.59 43.75
C LYS A 63 9.08 -39.98 44.92
N GLY A 64 9.04 -40.73 46.02
CA GLY A 64 8.54 -40.20 47.28
C GLY A 64 8.28 -41.29 48.31
N PRO A 65 7.88 -40.91 49.53
CA PRO A 65 7.56 -41.84 50.60
C PRO A 65 6.15 -42.45 50.39
N PHE A 66 5.94 -43.17 49.28
CA PHE A 66 4.64 -43.76 48.93
C PHE A 66 4.13 -44.66 50.07
N GLY A 67 2.86 -44.52 50.44
CA GLY A 67 2.28 -45.26 51.56
C GLY A 67 2.76 -44.80 52.95
N GLY A 68 3.43 -43.64 53.05
CA GLY A 68 3.89 -43.06 54.30
C GLY A 68 5.28 -43.52 54.77
N ALA A 69 6.11 -44.04 53.86
CA ALA A 69 7.46 -44.54 54.15
C ALA A 69 8.48 -43.40 54.43
N LYS A 70 8.39 -42.70 55.57
CA LYS A 70 9.20 -41.50 55.88
C LYS A 70 10.73 -41.68 55.83
N ALA A 71 11.23 -42.92 55.94
CA ALA A 71 12.65 -43.21 56.01
C ALA A 71 13.31 -43.52 54.64
N ALA A 72 12.52 -43.75 53.59
CA ALA A 72 13.03 -44.16 52.28
C ALA A 72 12.12 -43.64 51.15
N ASP A 73 12.72 -43.33 49.99
CA ASP A 73 11.97 -42.96 48.80
C ASP A 73 11.69 -44.22 47.96
N LEU A 74 10.42 -44.49 47.67
CA LEU A 74 10.02 -45.46 46.66
C LEU A 74 10.08 -44.81 45.28
N ILE A 75 10.17 -45.66 44.25
CA ILE A 75 10.33 -45.22 42.86
C ILE A 75 9.08 -45.60 42.06
N GLY A 76 8.46 -44.64 41.41
CA GLY A 76 7.34 -44.84 40.48
C GLY A 76 7.81 -44.58 39.06
N VAL A 77 7.61 -45.53 38.16
CA VAL A 77 7.94 -45.41 36.74
C VAL A 77 6.68 -45.59 35.92
N GLN A 78 6.32 -44.57 35.13
CA GLN A 78 5.25 -44.72 34.15
C GLN A 78 5.85 -45.15 32.81
N SER A 79 5.26 -46.17 32.19
CA SER A 79 5.63 -46.62 30.85
C SER A 79 4.92 -45.81 29.75
N VAL A 80 5.40 -45.92 28.52
CA VAL A 80 4.82 -45.22 27.35
C VAL A 80 3.38 -45.68 27.06
N ASP A 81 3.03 -46.92 27.40
CA ASP A 81 1.68 -47.50 27.31
C ASP A 81 0.80 -47.22 28.54
N GLY A 82 1.22 -46.32 29.44
CA GLY A 82 0.38 -45.84 30.54
C GLY A 82 0.29 -46.77 31.75
N VAL A 83 1.24 -47.69 31.93
CA VAL A 83 1.34 -48.56 33.11
C VAL A 83 2.28 -47.94 34.14
N LEU A 84 1.83 -47.85 35.39
CA LEU A 84 2.66 -47.46 36.53
C LEU A 84 3.30 -48.70 37.16
N SER A 85 4.63 -48.75 37.15
CA SER A 85 5.45 -49.70 37.89
C SER A 85 6.01 -49.04 39.15
N VAL A 86 5.75 -49.63 40.33
CA VAL A 86 6.29 -49.16 41.61
C VAL A 86 7.38 -50.11 42.09
N PHE A 87 8.50 -49.53 42.55
CA PHE A 87 9.63 -50.26 43.11
C PHE A 87 9.88 -49.78 44.55
N ASP A 88 9.90 -50.72 45.48
CA ASP A 88 10.43 -50.51 46.83
C ASP A 88 11.91 -50.91 46.84
N ARG A 89 12.77 -49.91 46.61
CA ARG A 89 14.24 -50.05 46.61
C ARG A 89 14.70 -51.15 45.66
N GLU A 90 15.26 -52.25 46.18
CA GLU A 90 15.77 -53.38 45.39
C GLU A 90 14.67 -54.34 44.91
N SER A 91 13.40 -54.12 45.30
CA SER A 91 12.28 -54.99 44.96
C SER A 91 11.24 -54.28 44.08
N HIS A 92 10.72 -55.00 43.10
CA HIS A 92 9.51 -54.60 42.38
C HIS A 92 8.29 -54.84 43.27
N ALA A 93 7.43 -53.83 43.42
CA ALA A 93 6.24 -53.91 44.25
C ALA A 93 5.02 -54.36 43.44
N PHE A 94 4.65 -53.61 42.38
CA PHE A 94 3.53 -53.95 41.50
C PHE A 94 3.52 -53.13 40.20
N ASP A 95 2.75 -53.62 39.22
CA ASP A 95 2.40 -52.89 37.98
C ASP A 95 0.89 -52.61 37.91
N ARG A 96 0.49 -51.39 37.55
CA ARG A 96 -0.92 -51.02 37.38
C ARG A 96 -1.17 -50.18 36.12
N PRO A 97 -2.06 -50.62 35.21
CA PRO A 97 -2.49 -49.79 34.09
C PRO A 97 -3.36 -48.63 34.59
N LEU A 98 -3.03 -47.42 34.17
CA LEU A 98 -3.84 -46.24 34.47
C LEU A 98 -5.02 -46.15 33.47
N PRO A 99 -6.24 -45.79 33.92
CA PRO A 99 -7.37 -45.65 33.02
C PRO A 99 -7.16 -44.48 32.06
N GLY A 100 -7.63 -44.61 30.80
CA GLY A 100 -7.67 -43.49 29.85
C GLY A 100 -6.31 -43.01 29.30
N ALA A 101 -5.21 -43.73 29.57
CA ALA A 101 -3.88 -43.37 29.10
C ALA A 101 -3.63 -43.88 27.66
N LEU A 102 -3.97 -43.08 26.64
CA LEU A 102 -3.56 -43.33 25.24
C LEU A 102 -2.12 -42.86 24.98
N LEU A 103 -1.78 -41.70 25.53
CA LEU A 103 -0.43 -41.12 25.53
C LEU A 103 0.01 -40.88 26.98
N PRO A 104 1.28 -41.08 27.31
CA PRO A 104 1.77 -40.83 28.65
C PRO A 104 1.87 -39.32 28.89
N GLY A 105 1.50 -38.89 30.09
CA GLY A 105 1.55 -37.48 30.52
C GLY A 105 2.60 -37.26 31.61
N PRO A 106 2.81 -36.01 32.05
CA PRO A 106 3.59 -35.74 33.24
C PRO A 106 2.97 -36.47 34.45
N PHE A 107 3.81 -36.87 35.40
CA PHE A 107 3.43 -37.75 36.50
C PHE A 107 4.17 -37.36 37.78
N VAL A 108 3.43 -36.95 38.81
CA VAL A 108 3.98 -36.47 40.09
C VAL A 108 3.27 -37.09 41.29
N TYR A 109 3.90 -37.04 42.45
CA TYR A 109 3.36 -37.59 43.70
C TYR A 109 3.11 -36.46 44.72
N ILE A 110 1.96 -36.52 45.39
CA ILE A 110 1.56 -35.63 46.49
C ILE A 110 1.66 -36.42 47.80
N GLU A 111 2.56 -35.99 48.68
CA GLU A 111 2.79 -36.65 49.97
C GLU A 111 1.61 -36.45 50.92
N GLN A 112 1.01 -35.26 50.93
CA GLN A 112 -0.07 -34.93 51.87
C GLN A 112 -1.31 -35.83 51.72
N THR A 113 -1.62 -36.26 50.50
CA THR A 113 -2.77 -37.11 50.18
C THR A 113 -2.39 -38.54 49.78
N ASP A 114 -1.11 -38.89 49.83
CA ASP A 114 -0.57 -40.19 49.38
C ASP A 114 -1.12 -40.61 48.01
N SER A 115 -1.01 -39.69 47.03
CA SER A 115 -1.65 -39.81 45.72
C SER A 115 -0.74 -39.40 44.57
N PHE A 116 -0.91 -40.04 43.42
CA PHE A 116 -0.27 -39.64 42.17
C PHE A 116 -1.19 -38.76 41.35
N VAL A 117 -0.62 -37.75 40.70
CA VAL A 117 -1.34 -36.86 39.78
C VAL A 117 -0.73 -36.99 38.39
N THR A 118 -1.61 -37.12 37.40
CA THR A 118 -1.23 -37.20 35.99
C THR A 118 -2.29 -36.56 35.10
N VAL A 119 -1.94 -36.32 33.84
CA VAL A 119 -2.85 -35.76 32.84
C VAL A 119 -3.07 -36.80 31.75
N THR A 120 -4.33 -37.10 31.49
CA THR A 120 -4.74 -38.02 30.44
C THR A 120 -4.73 -37.33 29.07
N SER A 121 -4.71 -38.12 27.99
CA SER A 121 -4.82 -37.61 26.61
C SER A 121 -6.15 -36.89 26.32
N SER A 122 -7.15 -37.02 27.20
CA SER A 122 -8.41 -36.25 27.15
C SER A 122 -8.32 -34.85 27.80
N LEU A 123 -7.12 -34.37 28.11
CA LEU A 123 -6.88 -33.06 28.75
C LEU A 123 -7.51 -32.95 30.15
N VAL A 124 -7.58 -34.09 30.85
CA VAL A 124 -8.12 -34.21 32.21
C VAL A 124 -6.97 -34.53 33.16
N LEU A 125 -6.79 -33.68 34.15
CA LEU A 125 -5.92 -33.91 35.30
C LEU A 125 -6.64 -34.84 36.27
N GLU A 126 -6.03 -35.98 36.58
CA GLU A 126 -6.60 -37.02 37.43
C GLU A 126 -5.65 -37.36 38.56
N THR A 127 -6.22 -37.76 39.70
CA THR A 127 -5.45 -38.23 40.86
C THR A 127 -5.78 -39.68 41.22
N PHE A 128 -4.78 -40.44 41.65
CA PHE A 128 -4.89 -41.83 42.05
C PHE A 128 -4.16 -42.07 43.38
N ARG A 129 -4.92 -42.45 44.42
CA ARG A 129 -4.35 -42.82 45.72
C ARG A 129 -3.46 -44.06 45.62
N TYR A 130 -2.30 -44.01 46.27
CA TYR A 130 -1.34 -45.12 46.29
C TYR A 130 -1.97 -46.43 46.77
N GLN A 131 -2.75 -46.39 47.86
CA GLN A 131 -3.43 -47.57 48.41
C GLN A 131 -4.44 -48.19 47.43
N VAL A 132 -5.12 -47.38 46.62
CA VAL A 132 -6.07 -47.86 45.60
C VAL A 132 -5.32 -48.58 44.49
N LEU A 133 -4.18 -48.04 44.05
CA LEU A 133 -3.32 -48.68 43.06
C LEU A 133 -2.70 -49.97 43.59
N ALA A 134 -2.16 -49.97 44.81
CA ALA A 134 -1.53 -51.13 45.42
C ALA A 134 -2.54 -52.29 45.62
N SER A 135 -3.77 -51.98 46.05
CA SER A 135 -4.82 -52.98 46.33
C SER A 135 -5.65 -53.40 45.13
N ALA A 136 -5.60 -52.65 44.02
CA ALA A 136 -6.26 -53.06 42.78
C ALA A 136 -5.64 -54.37 42.28
N THR A 137 -6.46 -55.32 41.83
CA THR A 137 -5.96 -56.54 41.19
C THR A 137 -6.13 -56.41 39.67
N LEU A 138 -5.12 -56.86 38.93
CA LEU A 138 -5.25 -57.06 37.49
C LEU A 138 -6.34 -58.12 37.28
N ILE A 139 -7.24 -57.89 36.33
CA ILE A 139 -8.22 -58.90 35.93
C ILE A 139 -7.43 -59.99 35.20
N ASP A 140 -6.98 -61.00 35.94
CA ASP A 140 -6.59 -62.29 35.36
C ASP A 140 -7.88 -63.07 35.09
N ASP A 141 -8.17 -63.37 33.83
CA ASP A 141 -9.29 -64.21 33.40
C ASP A 141 -9.21 -65.67 33.93
N SER A 142 -8.19 -66.00 34.73
CA SER A 142 -7.90 -67.35 35.22
C SER A 142 -8.45 -67.68 36.62
N GLN A 143 -9.00 -66.72 37.37
CA GLN A 143 -9.64 -66.99 38.68
C GLN A 143 -11.07 -66.45 38.76
N HIS A 144 -12.05 -67.34 38.61
CA HIS A 144 -13.45 -67.06 38.88
C HIS A 144 -13.70 -66.88 40.38
N GLY A 145 -13.93 -65.65 40.84
CA GLY A 145 -14.52 -65.40 42.17
C GLY A 145 -14.08 -64.13 42.91
N VAL A 146 -12.97 -63.50 42.54
CA VAL A 146 -12.49 -62.26 43.20
C VAL A 146 -12.55 -61.12 42.19
N ARG A 147 -13.67 -60.38 42.17
CA ARG A 147 -13.81 -59.17 41.36
C ARG A 147 -12.92 -58.09 41.98
N GLY A 148 -11.75 -57.87 41.39
CA GLY A 148 -10.83 -56.80 41.78
C GLY A 148 -11.50 -55.43 41.80
N LYS A 149 -11.10 -54.58 42.75
CA LYS A 149 -11.48 -53.16 42.74
C LYS A 149 -10.83 -52.50 41.52
N ARG A 150 -11.65 -51.93 40.63
CA ARG A 150 -11.16 -51.14 39.48
C ARG A 150 -10.48 -49.87 40.00
N VAL A 151 -9.38 -49.49 39.35
CA VAL A 151 -8.72 -48.21 39.62
C VAL A 151 -9.67 -47.08 39.23
N THR A 152 -10.02 -46.24 40.19
CA THR A 152 -10.86 -45.06 40.00
C THR A 152 -10.09 -43.83 40.47
N SER A 153 -10.19 -42.74 39.72
CA SER A 153 -9.66 -41.45 40.14
C SER A 153 -10.42 -40.94 41.37
N GLU A 154 -9.73 -40.30 42.31
CA GLU A 154 -10.40 -39.67 43.47
C GLU A 154 -11.07 -38.35 43.08
N TRP A 155 -10.40 -37.56 42.26
CA TRP A 155 -10.96 -36.40 41.60
C TRP A 155 -10.39 -36.28 40.18
N SER A 156 -11.10 -35.56 39.32
CA SER A 156 -10.68 -35.26 37.97
C SER A 156 -11.08 -33.83 37.60
N LEU A 157 -10.21 -33.12 36.87
CA LEU A 157 -10.41 -31.74 36.45
C LEU A 157 -10.04 -31.58 34.97
N THR A 158 -10.97 -31.11 34.15
CA THR A 158 -10.70 -30.81 32.73
C THR A 158 -10.00 -29.47 32.60
N LEU A 159 -8.79 -29.46 32.03
CA LEU A 159 -7.98 -28.25 31.86
C LEU A 159 -8.17 -27.61 30.47
N GLY A 160 -8.59 -28.38 29.47
CA GLY A 160 -8.84 -27.89 28.11
C GLY A 160 -7.59 -27.64 27.26
N GLU A 161 -6.40 -27.88 27.82
CA GLU A 161 -5.12 -27.85 27.12
C GLU A 161 -4.19 -28.99 27.60
N SER A 162 -3.20 -29.33 26.78
CA SER A 162 -2.19 -30.34 27.12
C SER A 162 -1.24 -29.78 28.17
N ILE A 163 -0.86 -30.61 29.16
CA ILE A 163 0.12 -30.23 30.18
C ILE A 163 1.48 -30.81 29.81
N SER A 164 2.48 -29.93 29.73
CA SER A 164 3.87 -30.29 29.42
C SER A 164 4.64 -30.77 30.64
N ASP A 165 4.43 -30.13 31.80
CA ASP A 165 5.15 -30.45 33.03
C ASP A 165 4.28 -30.20 34.29
N LEU A 166 4.56 -30.96 35.35
CA LEU A 166 3.89 -30.90 36.65
C LEU A 166 4.93 -30.76 37.75
N GLN A 167 4.69 -29.86 38.72
CA GLN A 167 5.52 -29.74 39.92
C GLN A 167 4.65 -29.61 41.16
N VAL A 168 4.99 -30.37 42.21
CA VAL A 168 4.33 -30.31 43.51
C VAL A 168 5.27 -29.60 44.48
N VAL A 169 4.78 -28.53 45.11
CA VAL A 169 5.57 -27.75 46.08
C VAL A 169 4.79 -27.54 47.36
N GLN A 170 5.47 -27.62 48.48
CA GLN A 170 4.93 -27.34 49.81
C GLN A 170 4.73 -25.83 49.97
N GLY A 171 3.48 -25.37 50.05
CA GLY A 171 3.14 -24.02 50.50
C GLY A 171 3.13 -23.90 52.03
N LEU A 172 2.71 -22.75 52.55
CA LEU A 172 2.58 -22.50 53.99
C LEU A 172 1.66 -23.51 54.70
N ASP A 173 0.45 -23.69 54.16
CA ASP A 173 -0.60 -24.47 54.81
C ASP A 173 -0.85 -25.83 54.12
N GLU A 174 -0.56 -25.94 52.81
CA GLU A 174 -0.88 -27.12 52.00
C GLU A 174 0.07 -27.31 50.82
N GLN A 175 0.09 -28.52 50.24
CA GLN A 175 0.80 -28.79 48.99
C GLN A 175 0.01 -28.28 47.78
N LEU A 176 0.72 -27.63 46.87
CA LEU A 176 0.14 -27.09 45.64
C LEU A 176 0.71 -27.82 44.43
N VAL A 177 -0.18 -28.11 43.48
CA VAL A 177 0.13 -28.71 42.18
C VAL A 177 0.17 -27.61 41.15
N PHE A 178 1.35 -27.38 40.57
CA PHE A 178 1.53 -26.51 39.42
C PHE A 178 1.53 -27.35 38.15
N ALA A 179 0.66 -26.98 37.22
CA ALA A 179 0.58 -27.60 35.90
C ALA A 179 0.85 -26.56 34.82
N LEU A 180 1.92 -26.76 34.06
CA LEU A 180 2.27 -25.92 32.93
C LEU A 180 1.70 -26.53 31.65
N GLY A 181 0.73 -25.86 31.03
CA GLY A 181 0.24 -26.23 29.72
C GLY A 181 0.86 -25.42 28.59
N GLU A 182 0.26 -25.52 27.41
CA GLU A 182 0.76 -24.89 26.19
C GLU A 182 0.65 -23.35 26.21
N GLN A 183 -0.32 -22.81 26.95
CA GLN A 183 -0.51 -21.36 27.11
C GLN A 183 -0.85 -20.95 28.54
N THR A 184 -1.24 -21.89 29.41
CA THR A 184 -1.73 -21.56 30.74
C THR A 184 -0.96 -22.33 31.81
N MET A 185 -0.63 -21.66 32.91
CA MET A 185 -0.21 -22.31 34.14
C MET A 185 -1.40 -22.39 35.09
N PHE A 186 -1.73 -23.60 35.53
CA PHE A 186 -2.76 -23.86 36.54
C PHE A 186 -2.10 -24.15 37.87
N VAL A 187 -2.64 -23.56 38.94
CA VAL A 187 -2.19 -23.84 40.31
C VAL A 187 -3.38 -24.35 41.11
N LEU A 188 -3.26 -25.58 41.57
CA LEU A 188 -4.33 -26.35 42.20
C LEU A 188 -3.90 -26.78 43.59
N LYS A 189 -4.87 -26.92 44.49
CA LYS A 189 -4.67 -27.59 45.78
C LYS A 189 -4.75 -29.11 45.61
N SER A 190 -4.39 -29.84 46.66
CA SER A 190 -4.46 -31.31 46.73
C SER A 190 -5.86 -31.90 46.48
N ASN A 191 -6.92 -31.08 46.61
CA ASN A 191 -8.33 -31.45 46.44
C ASN A 191 -8.93 -31.03 45.07
N ALA A 192 -8.09 -30.67 44.09
CA ALA A 192 -8.49 -30.14 42.77
C ALA A 192 -9.06 -28.71 42.75
N GLU A 193 -9.11 -28.01 43.89
CA GLU A 193 -9.56 -26.62 43.92
C GLU A 193 -8.52 -25.72 43.22
N LEU A 194 -8.98 -24.94 42.24
CA LEU A 194 -8.16 -24.00 41.50
C LEU A 194 -7.84 -22.77 42.35
N VAL A 195 -6.56 -22.57 42.67
CA VAL A 195 -6.09 -21.40 43.42
C VAL A 195 -6.00 -20.19 42.49
N TYR A 196 -5.31 -20.34 41.36
CA TYR A 196 -5.24 -19.32 40.31
C TYR A 196 -4.76 -19.92 38.99
N THR A 197 -4.97 -19.17 37.91
CA THR A 197 -4.46 -19.46 36.58
C THR A 197 -3.69 -18.28 36.05
N LYS A 198 -2.57 -18.54 35.37
CA LYS A 198 -1.83 -17.55 34.59
C LYS A 198 -1.82 -17.95 33.13
N ARG A 199 -2.56 -17.23 32.29
CA ARG A 199 -2.44 -17.34 30.84
C ARG A 199 -1.25 -16.49 30.36
N PHE A 200 -0.42 -17.07 29.51
CA PHE A 200 0.73 -16.42 28.89
C PHE A 200 0.37 -15.97 27.46
N ASP A 201 0.93 -14.84 27.05
CA ASP A 201 0.86 -14.35 25.66
C ASP A 201 1.99 -14.95 24.79
N PHE A 202 2.65 -15.98 25.31
CA PHE A 202 3.75 -16.70 24.68
C PHE A 202 3.66 -18.19 25.02
N ASN A 203 4.33 -19.03 24.24
CA ASN A 203 4.40 -20.47 24.50
C ASN A 203 5.53 -20.74 25.52
N PRO A 204 5.21 -21.25 26.73
CA PRO A 204 6.22 -21.64 27.70
C PRO A 204 6.82 -22.99 27.28
N ARG A 205 8.12 -23.16 27.55
CA ARG A 205 8.88 -24.36 27.18
C ARG A 205 9.22 -25.23 28.39
N CYS A 206 9.56 -24.60 29.51
CA CYS A 206 9.79 -25.24 30.79
C CYS A 206 9.57 -24.24 31.93
N PHE A 207 9.35 -24.75 33.13
CA PHE A 207 9.19 -23.91 34.31
C PHE A 207 9.80 -24.55 35.56
N HIS A 208 10.01 -23.73 36.58
CA HIS A 208 10.47 -24.19 37.88
C HIS A 208 9.87 -23.34 39.00
N VAL A 209 9.26 -24.01 39.97
CA VAL A 209 8.69 -23.38 41.15
C VAL A 209 9.67 -23.50 42.31
N TYR A 210 9.93 -22.37 42.99
CA TYR A 210 10.89 -22.31 44.07
C TYR A 210 10.45 -21.35 45.17
N GLN A 211 11.00 -21.56 46.38
CA GLN A 211 10.92 -20.63 47.50
C GLN A 211 12.27 -19.96 47.70
N ARG A 212 12.28 -18.67 48.08
CA ARG A 212 13.53 -17.95 48.37
C ARG A 212 14.14 -18.41 49.69
N ASP A 213 13.29 -18.57 50.70
CA ASP A 213 13.60 -19.01 52.05
C ASP A 213 12.48 -19.98 52.52
N PRO A 214 12.76 -21.05 53.26
CA PRO A 214 11.73 -21.91 53.85
C PRO A 214 10.69 -21.18 54.72
N LYS A 215 11.01 -20.00 55.22
CA LYS A 215 10.09 -19.14 55.98
C LYS A 215 9.29 -18.18 55.11
N ASP A 216 9.62 -18.06 53.82
CA ASP A 216 8.95 -17.16 52.90
C ASP A 216 7.55 -17.71 52.57
N PRO A 217 6.48 -16.94 52.80
CA PRO A 217 5.13 -17.37 52.43
C PRO A 217 4.91 -17.43 50.92
N PHE A 218 5.80 -16.85 50.11
CA PHE A 218 5.60 -16.70 48.67
C PHE A 218 6.32 -17.77 47.85
N LEU A 219 5.55 -18.40 46.96
CA LEU A 219 6.08 -19.24 45.88
C LEU A 219 6.40 -18.38 44.66
N TRP A 220 7.59 -18.60 44.12
CA TRP A 220 8.08 -17.95 42.92
C TRP A 220 8.11 -18.95 41.78
N THR A 221 7.77 -18.51 40.57
CA THR A 221 7.76 -19.36 39.38
C THR A 221 8.69 -18.77 38.34
N MET A 222 9.70 -19.50 37.90
CA MET A 222 10.45 -19.18 36.70
C MET A 222 9.82 -19.91 35.52
N VAL A 223 9.57 -19.21 34.42
CA VAL A 223 9.04 -19.75 33.18
C VAL A 223 9.96 -19.32 32.05
N VAL A 224 10.33 -20.25 31.18
CA VAL A 224 11.10 -19.95 29.99
C VAL A 224 10.18 -19.97 28.78
N SER A 225 10.19 -18.90 28.00
CA SER A 225 9.42 -18.80 26.75
C SER A 225 10.17 -19.47 25.59
N GLN A 226 9.45 -19.76 24.50
CA GLN A 226 10.04 -20.33 23.29
C GLN A 226 11.13 -19.45 22.65
N ASN A 227 11.11 -18.13 22.87
CA ASN A 227 12.14 -17.18 22.42
C ASN A 227 13.29 -16.98 23.43
N ASN A 228 13.50 -17.95 24.33
CA ASN A 228 14.58 -17.97 25.32
C ASN A 228 14.57 -16.79 26.30
N THR A 229 13.39 -16.24 26.60
CA THR A 229 13.23 -15.26 27.68
C THR A 229 12.92 -16.00 28.98
N VAL A 230 13.66 -15.70 30.04
CA VAL A 230 13.38 -16.19 31.39
C VAL A 230 12.50 -15.16 32.09
N LEU A 231 11.33 -15.59 32.55
CA LEU A 231 10.34 -14.76 33.24
C LEU A 231 10.14 -15.27 34.67
N VAL A 232 10.24 -14.36 35.64
CA VAL A 232 10.05 -14.65 37.06
C VAL A 232 8.73 -14.05 37.54
N TYR A 233 7.82 -14.91 37.97
CA TYR A 233 6.50 -14.56 38.46
C TYR A 233 6.39 -14.72 39.97
N GLU A 234 5.66 -13.79 40.58
CA GLU A 234 5.08 -13.93 41.91
C GLU A 234 3.56 -14.03 41.73
N LYS A 235 3.00 -15.23 41.97
CA LYS A 235 1.61 -15.56 41.58
C LYS A 235 1.37 -15.27 40.09
N THR A 236 0.53 -14.30 39.76
CA THR A 236 0.21 -13.90 38.36
C THR A 236 0.99 -12.67 37.89
N SER A 237 1.75 -12.03 38.79
CA SER A 237 2.48 -10.78 38.55
C SER A 237 3.90 -11.07 38.06
N LEU A 238 4.26 -10.52 36.90
CA LEU A 238 5.63 -10.58 36.40
C LEU A 238 6.52 -9.65 37.24
N ARG A 239 7.58 -10.18 37.82
CA ARG A 239 8.53 -9.43 38.65
C ARG A 239 9.85 -9.15 37.95
N TRP A 240 10.26 -10.05 37.05
CA TRP A 240 11.49 -9.88 36.29
C TRP A 240 11.41 -10.66 34.98
N ALA A 241 12.03 -10.14 33.93
CA ALA A 241 12.22 -10.84 32.68
C ALA A 241 13.54 -10.42 32.04
N ALA A 242 14.28 -11.37 31.47
CA ALA A 242 15.39 -11.07 30.59
C ALA A 242 15.53 -12.14 29.52
N GLN A 243 15.97 -11.71 28.34
CA GLN A 243 16.31 -12.60 27.25
C GLN A 243 17.67 -13.23 27.51
N VAL A 244 17.76 -14.53 27.24
CA VAL A 244 19.03 -15.26 27.25
C VAL A 244 19.54 -15.28 25.81
N ASP A 245 20.76 -14.77 25.61
CA ASP A 245 21.43 -14.77 24.31
C ASP A 245 21.84 -16.20 23.93
N ASP A 246 20.87 -16.98 23.48
CA ASP A 246 21.08 -18.33 22.97
C ASP A 246 20.33 -18.54 21.65
N SER A 247 21.06 -19.08 20.68
CA SER A 247 20.48 -19.56 19.41
C SER A 247 19.79 -20.91 19.59
N SER A 248 20.16 -21.63 20.64
CA SER A 248 19.67 -22.96 21.02
C SER A 248 18.50 -22.83 22.00
N GLY A 249 17.53 -23.73 21.95
CA GLY A 249 16.33 -23.64 22.79
C GLY A 249 16.57 -24.17 24.21
N ILE A 250 16.17 -23.41 25.23
CA ILE A 250 16.28 -23.85 26.64
C ILE A 250 15.23 -24.93 26.93
N ILE A 251 15.67 -26.10 27.41
CA ILE A 251 14.79 -27.26 27.68
C ILE A 251 14.48 -27.43 29.17
N SER A 252 15.32 -26.91 30.07
CA SER A 252 15.12 -27.02 31.51
C SER A 252 15.71 -25.81 32.25
N ILE A 253 15.04 -25.42 33.32
CA ILE A 253 15.42 -24.34 34.22
C ILE A 253 15.34 -24.85 35.67
N PHE A 254 16.32 -24.48 36.49
CA PHE A 254 16.34 -24.85 37.91
C PHE A 254 17.03 -23.77 38.75
N ARG A 255 16.67 -23.65 40.03
CA ARG A 255 17.39 -22.79 40.98
C ARG A 255 18.29 -23.64 41.87
N ALA A 256 19.60 -23.37 41.86
CA ALA A 256 20.57 -24.07 42.68
C ALA A 256 21.29 -23.13 43.65
N ASP A 257 21.59 -23.64 44.84
CA ASP A 257 22.50 -22.98 45.80
C ASP A 257 23.88 -23.63 45.65
N LEU A 258 24.82 -22.89 45.07
CA LEU A 258 26.23 -23.30 44.97
C LEU A 258 26.99 -22.79 46.20
N SER A 259 28.08 -23.47 46.57
CA SER A 259 28.88 -23.13 47.76
C SER A 259 29.35 -21.67 47.79
N PHE A 260 29.59 -21.08 46.62
CA PHE A 260 30.05 -19.70 46.45
C PHE A 260 28.91 -18.69 46.19
N LEU A 261 27.72 -19.15 45.78
CA LEU A 261 26.61 -18.27 45.42
C LEU A 261 25.26 -18.99 45.56
N LYS A 262 24.36 -18.40 46.35
CA LYS A 262 22.97 -18.88 46.50
C LYS A 262 22.07 -18.33 45.40
N GLY A 263 21.08 -19.13 44.98
CA GLY A 263 20.05 -18.75 44.03
C GLY A 263 20.53 -18.61 42.59
N VAL A 264 21.51 -19.40 42.18
CA VAL A 264 21.98 -19.47 40.80
C VAL A 264 20.90 -20.10 39.93
N ILE A 265 20.61 -19.47 38.78
CA ILE A 265 19.70 -20.00 37.78
C ILE A 265 20.50 -20.92 36.87
N VAL A 266 20.14 -22.19 36.84
CA VAL A 266 20.76 -23.20 35.99
C VAL A 266 19.87 -23.41 34.78
N LEU A 267 20.43 -23.21 33.59
CA LEU A 267 19.74 -23.38 32.31
C LEU A 267 20.42 -24.51 31.53
N LEU A 268 19.62 -25.43 31.01
CA LEU A 268 20.08 -26.48 30.09
C LEU A 268 19.50 -26.24 28.70
N GLY A 269 20.38 -26.07 27.71
CA GLY A 269 20.01 -25.92 26.29
C GLY A 269 19.88 -27.26 25.56
N ASP A 270 19.23 -27.25 24.40
CA ASP A 270 19.08 -28.41 23.51
C ASP A 270 20.42 -28.93 22.95
N ASN A 271 21.41 -28.05 22.79
CA ASN A 271 22.78 -28.35 22.38
C ASN A 271 23.66 -28.91 23.51
N SER A 272 23.06 -29.31 24.64
CA SER A 272 23.76 -29.75 25.85
C SER A 272 24.64 -28.68 26.51
N ALA A 273 24.45 -27.40 26.18
CA ALA A 273 25.10 -26.31 26.90
C ALA A 273 24.42 -26.10 28.26
N LEU A 274 25.20 -26.21 29.33
CA LEU A 274 24.80 -25.84 30.68
C LEU A 274 25.26 -24.42 30.98
N ARG A 275 24.34 -23.53 31.39
CA ARG A 275 24.66 -22.16 31.80
C ARG A 275 24.25 -21.92 33.25
N LEU A 276 25.11 -21.18 33.94
CA LEU A 276 24.87 -20.66 35.29
C LEU A 276 24.66 -19.15 35.17
N CYS A 277 23.46 -18.71 35.50
CA CYS A 277 23.02 -17.32 35.32
C CYS A 277 22.63 -16.72 36.68
N TYR A 278 22.70 -15.39 36.76
CA TYR A 278 22.15 -14.59 37.84
C TYR A 278 21.30 -13.47 37.26
N LEU A 279 20.44 -12.85 38.07
CA LEU A 279 19.57 -11.77 37.63
C LEU A 279 20.39 -10.49 37.41
N GLY A 280 20.46 -10.03 36.16
CA GLY A 280 21.04 -8.73 35.82
C GLY A 280 20.18 -7.59 36.37
N THR A 281 20.81 -6.64 37.08
CA THR A 281 20.17 -5.46 37.67
C THR A 281 20.58 -4.14 37.01
N SER A 282 21.56 -4.18 36.10
CA SER A 282 22.03 -3.02 35.35
C SER A 282 21.43 -3.05 33.94
N PRO A 283 20.55 -2.09 33.56
CA PRO A 283 20.09 -1.99 32.19
C PRO A 283 21.28 -1.68 31.29
N SER A 284 21.37 -2.34 30.14
CA SER A 284 22.25 -1.91 29.05
C SER A 284 21.69 -0.61 28.48
N LEU A 285 21.95 0.52 29.14
CA LEU A 285 21.69 1.83 28.56
C LEU A 285 22.52 1.90 27.28
N PHE A 286 21.85 2.09 26.15
CA PHE A 286 22.51 2.37 24.88
C PHE A 286 23.11 3.79 24.99
N VAL A 287 24.22 3.91 25.70
CA VAL A 287 25.05 5.10 25.66
C VAL A 287 25.85 4.94 24.38
N ALA A 288 25.44 5.66 23.33
CA ALA A 288 26.28 5.80 22.16
C ALA A 288 27.69 6.14 22.65
N ALA A 289 28.67 5.31 22.28
CA ALA A 289 30.06 5.58 22.63
C ALA A 289 30.35 7.04 22.28
N ALA A 290 30.91 7.80 23.22
CA ALA A 290 31.27 9.18 22.97
C ALA A 290 32.01 9.20 21.62
N PRO A 291 31.49 9.91 20.60
CA PRO A 291 32.04 9.80 19.26
C PRO A 291 33.51 10.13 19.37
N GLU A 292 34.39 9.20 18.99
CA GLU A 292 35.76 9.57 18.65
C GLU A 292 35.62 10.77 17.71
N ARG A 293 36.30 11.88 18.02
CA ARG A 293 36.28 13.11 17.22
C ARG A 293 36.81 12.81 15.80
N ARG A 294 36.00 12.18 14.97
CA ARG A 294 36.10 12.21 13.52
C ARG A 294 35.22 13.35 13.11
N GLU A 295 35.83 14.51 12.90
CA GLU A 295 35.20 15.59 12.15
C GLU A 295 34.76 14.99 10.81
N LEU A 296 33.45 14.92 10.58
CA LEU A 296 32.92 14.57 9.27
C LEU A 296 33.50 15.58 8.27
N PRO A 297 34.12 15.15 7.15
CA PRO A 297 34.59 16.07 6.15
C PRO A 297 33.36 16.74 5.50
N GLN A 298 32.94 17.87 6.07
CA GLN A 298 31.98 18.76 5.42
C GLN A 298 32.76 19.50 4.34
N ASP A 299 32.57 19.15 3.08
CA ASP A 299 33.14 19.92 1.98
C ASP A 299 32.31 21.21 1.82
N PRO A 300 32.82 22.38 2.27
CA PRO A 300 32.05 23.63 2.24
C PRO A 300 31.73 24.06 0.80
N ASN A 301 32.45 23.53 -0.19
CA ASN A 301 32.22 23.81 -1.60
C ASN A 301 31.00 23.08 -2.14
N GLU A 302 30.68 21.88 -1.64
CA GLU A 302 29.49 21.13 -2.05
C GLU A 302 28.22 21.79 -1.51
N LEU A 303 28.24 22.21 -0.24
CA LEU A 303 27.16 22.98 0.37
C LEU A 303 26.91 24.31 -0.34
N LYS A 304 27.97 25.03 -0.74
CA LYS A 304 27.84 26.26 -1.54
C LYS A 304 27.24 26.00 -2.93
N LYS A 305 27.63 24.90 -3.59
CA LYS A 305 27.05 24.50 -4.89
C LYS A 305 25.57 24.15 -4.76
N LEU A 306 25.20 23.35 -3.76
CA LEU A 306 23.81 22.97 -3.51
C LEU A 306 22.96 24.19 -3.13
N HIS A 307 23.50 25.11 -2.33
CA HIS A 307 22.81 26.35 -1.99
C HIS A 307 22.62 27.26 -3.21
N ALA A 308 23.60 27.34 -4.10
CA ALA A 308 23.50 28.11 -5.35
C ALA A 308 22.54 27.49 -6.38
N ILE A 309 22.37 26.16 -6.39
CA ILE A 309 21.32 25.47 -7.17
C ILE A 309 19.95 25.75 -6.54
N ALA A 310 19.82 25.64 -5.21
CA ALA A 310 18.56 25.86 -4.51
C ALA A 310 18.08 27.32 -4.58
N SER A 311 19.00 28.29 -4.63
CA SER A 311 18.69 29.72 -4.77
C SER A 311 18.46 30.16 -6.22
N GLY A 312 18.61 29.28 -7.21
CA GLY A 312 18.41 29.59 -8.62
C GLY A 312 19.48 30.48 -9.26
N VAL A 313 20.59 30.74 -8.57
CA VAL A 313 21.73 31.56 -9.08
C VAL A 313 22.53 30.78 -10.13
N LEU A 314 22.58 29.45 -10.00
CA LEU A 314 23.05 28.55 -11.05
C LEU A 314 21.85 27.95 -11.79
N ASN A 315 21.48 28.54 -12.92
CA ASN A 315 20.58 27.90 -13.87
C ASN A 315 21.32 26.74 -14.53
N ILE A 316 20.91 25.51 -14.24
CA ILE A 316 21.32 24.37 -15.06
C ILE A 316 20.65 24.59 -16.42
N GLU A 317 21.43 24.96 -17.44
CA GLU A 317 20.91 25.13 -18.80
C GLU A 317 20.25 23.82 -19.26
N GLU A 318 18.92 23.76 -19.23
CA GLU A 318 18.14 22.63 -19.74
C GLU A 318 18.06 22.62 -21.28
N SER A 319 18.60 23.65 -21.93
CA SER A 319 18.29 24.04 -23.31
C SER A 319 19.09 23.31 -24.40
N SER A 320 20.00 22.39 -24.07
CA SER A 320 20.87 21.78 -25.09
C SER A 320 21.28 20.33 -24.84
N ASN A 321 20.32 19.42 -24.63
CA ASN A 321 20.55 17.99 -24.90
C ASN A 321 19.22 17.28 -25.16
N THR A 322 18.67 17.45 -26.37
CA THR A 322 17.59 16.59 -26.88
C THR A 322 18.16 15.18 -27.00
N THR A 323 17.97 14.38 -25.97
CA THR A 323 18.51 13.02 -25.86
C THR A 323 17.79 12.01 -26.73
N LEU A 324 16.68 12.42 -27.35
CA LEU A 324 15.81 11.57 -28.15
C LEU A 324 15.20 12.38 -29.30
N HIS A 325 15.47 11.96 -30.53
CA HIS A 325 14.84 12.46 -31.75
C HIS A 325 13.63 11.60 -32.09
N LEU A 326 12.48 12.26 -32.24
CA LEU A 326 11.20 11.61 -32.52
C LEU A 326 10.71 12.07 -33.89
N THR A 327 10.49 11.12 -34.80
CA THR A 327 9.91 11.39 -36.13
C THR A 327 8.80 10.39 -36.42
N ALA A 328 7.79 10.81 -37.18
CA ALA A 328 6.74 9.92 -37.65
C ALA A 328 6.47 10.15 -39.13
N THR A 329 6.21 9.05 -39.84
CA THR A 329 5.93 9.06 -41.28
C THR A 329 4.66 8.27 -41.57
N LEU A 330 3.89 8.74 -42.54
CA LEU A 330 2.69 8.07 -43.01
C LEU A 330 3.08 6.94 -43.96
N GLY A 331 2.68 5.72 -43.64
CA GLY A 331 2.80 4.54 -44.50
C GLY A 331 1.63 4.43 -45.48
N GLY A 332 1.28 3.20 -45.87
CA GLY A 332 0.17 2.92 -46.78
C GLY A 332 -1.21 3.11 -46.16
N LEU A 333 -2.16 3.60 -46.96
CA LEU A 333 -3.59 3.59 -46.66
C LEU A 333 -4.23 2.35 -47.30
N GLN A 334 -4.75 1.44 -46.48
CA GLN A 334 -5.33 0.17 -46.91
C GLN A 334 -6.77 0.02 -46.44
N MET A 335 -7.58 -0.78 -47.12
CA MET A 335 -8.91 -1.13 -46.65
C MET A 335 -8.84 -2.42 -45.83
N GLN A 336 -9.15 -2.35 -44.54
CA GLN A 336 -9.23 -3.51 -43.65
C GLN A 336 -10.63 -3.59 -43.04
N GLN A 337 -11.27 -4.76 -43.14
CA GLN A 337 -12.62 -5.00 -42.61
C GLN A 337 -13.67 -3.94 -43.00
N GLY A 338 -13.54 -3.34 -44.19
CA GLY A 338 -14.48 -2.33 -44.70
C GLY A 338 -14.20 -0.89 -44.28
N PHE A 339 -13.20 -0.64 -43.41
CA PHE A 339 -12.74 0.70 -43.03
C PHE A 339 -11.35 1.00 -43.61
N PRO A 340 -11.04 2.26 -43.94
CA PRO A 340 -9.68 2.66 -44.29
C PRO A 340 -8.81 2.64 -43.03
N THR A 341 -7.62 2.08 -43.15
CA THR A 341 -6.62 2.00 -42.08
C THR A 341 -5.33 2.63 -42.60
N GLN A 342 -4.81 3.61 -41.86
CA GLN A 342 -3.56 4.29 -42.15
C GLN A 342 -2.44 3.71 -41.28
N THR A 343 -1.39 3.18 -41.88
CA THR A 343 -0.18 2.80 -41.13
C THR A 343 0.65 4.04 -40.81
N VAL A 344 1.12 4.16 -39.57
CA VAL A 344 2.04 5.22 -39.13
C VAL A 344 3.31 4.58 -38.58
N GLN A 345 4.44 4.97 -39.15
CA GLN A 345 5.77 4.53 -38.74
C GLN A 345 6.39 5.60 -37.83
N ILE A 346 6.56 5.25 -36.56
CA ILE A 346 7.15 6.09 -35.51
C ILE A 346 8.61 5.66 -35.35
N THR A 347 9.52 6.59 -35.55
CA THR A 347 10.96 6.39 -35.38
C THR A 347 11.43 7.12 -34.13
N VAL A 348 12.00 6.36 -33.21
CA VAL A 348 12.61 6.85 -31.98
C VAL A 348 14.12 6.64 -32.09
N GLU A 349 14.88 7.73 -32.06
CA GLU A 349 16.33 7.71 -32.20
C GLU A 349 16.99 8.39 -31.00
N PRO A 350 17.66 7.65 -30.10
CA PRO A 350 18.41 8.26 -29.01
C PRO A 350 19.63 9.01 -29.57
N ALA A 351 20.06 10.08 -28.88
CA ALA A 351 21.23 10.85 -29.27
C ALA A 351 22.51 9.99 -29.22
N THR A 352 23.48 10.30 -30.09
CA THR A 352 24.78 9.62 -30.11
C THR A 352 25.46 9.66 -28.73
N ASN A 353 25.94 8.50 -28.25
CA ASN A 353 26.52 8.28 -26.92
C ASN A 353 25.57 8.42 -25.72
N CYS A 354 24.25 8.28 -25.90
CA CYS A 354 23.31 8.17 -24.78
C CYS A 354 23.33 6.75 -24.17
N ALA A 355 23.20 6.66 -22.84
CA ALA A 355 22.94 5.39 -22.17
C ALA A 355 21.56 4.84 -22.59
N PRO A 356 21.33 3.51 -22.51
CA PRO A 356 20.03 2.92 -22.80
C PRO A 356 18.90 3.62 -22.04
N LEU A 357 17.92 4.15 -22.79
CA LEU A 357 16.78 4.85 -22.21
C LEU A 357 15.59 3.90 -22.09
N GLU A 358 15.02 3.81 -20.89
CA GLU A 358 13.68 3.26 -20.69
C GLU A 358 12.67 4.26 -21.25
N THR A 359 11.90 3.84 -22.25
CA THR A 359 10.96 4.72 -22.96
C THR A 359 9.58 4.10 -23.08
N ARG A 360 8.55 4.90 -22.82
CA ARG A 360 7.14 4.58 -23.00
C ARG A 360 6.54 5.53 -24.02
N ILE A 361 5.93 4.98 -25.06
CA ILE A 361 5.48 5.71 -26.23
C ILE A 361 3.97 5.56 -26.31
N LEU A 362 3.27 6.67 -26.22
CA LEU A 362 1.81 6.77 -26.25
C LEU A 362 1.38 7.39 -27.58
N VAL A 363 0.58 6.66 -28.34
CA VAL A 363 -0.04 7.13 -29.58
C VAL A 363 -1.44 7.60 -29.22
N LEU A 364 -1.69 8.90 -29.29
CA LEU A 364 -2.93 9.55 -28.89
C LEU A 364 -3.63 10.08 -30.15
N PRO A 365 -4.46 9.27 -30.83
CA PRO A 365 -5.30 9.75 -31.91
C PRO A 365 -6.53 10.49 -31.34
N GLY A 366 -7.20 11.31 -32.16
CA GLY A 366 -8.49 11.91 -31.76
C GLY A 366 -9.59 10.84 -31.56
N SER A 367 -10.67 11.17 -30.83
CA SER A 367 -11.76 10.22 -30.50
C SER A 367 -12.37 9.47 -31.67
N ALA A 368 -12.39 10.08 -32.85
CA ALA A 368 -12.90 9.44 -34.05
C ALA A 368 -12.01 8.32 -34.59
N PHE A 369 -10.90 8.01 -33.94
CA PHE A 369 -9.89 7.06 -34.40
C PHE A 369 -9.50 6.06 -33.30
N ILE A 370 -8.96 4.92 -33.73
CA ILE A 370 -8.35 3.90 -32.88
C ILE A 370 -6.95 3.64 -33.42
N ALA A 371 -5.95 3.70 -32.55
CA ALA A 371 -4.59 3.28 -32.84
C ALA A 371 -4.34 1.88 -32.27
N ASN A 372 -3.84 0.97 -33.11
CA ASN A 372 -3.51 -0.39 -32.73
C ASN A 372 -2.08 -0.74 -33.19
N PRO A 373 -1.12 -0.95 -32.26
CA PRO A 373 -1.24 -0.73 -30.81
C PRO A 373 -1.24 0.76 -30.41
N LEU A 374 -1.86 1.08 -29.27
CA LEU A 374 -1.94 2.43 -28.68
C LEU A 374 -0.65 2.82 -27.94
N GLU A 375 0.08 1.84 -27.41
CA GLU A 375 1.24 2.03 -26.56
C GLU A 375 2.37 1.08 -26.94
N PHE A 376 3.61 1.57 -26.86
CA PHE A 376 4.82 0.77 -26.94
C PHE A 376 5.68 1.00 -25.69
N ASN A 377 6.19 -0.10 -25.12
CA ASN A 377 7.11 -0.08 -24.00
C ASN A 377 8.45 -0.64 -24.43
N LEU A 378 9.49 0.19 -24.39
CA LEU A 378 10.86 -0.21 -24.69
C LEU A 378 11.68 -0.18 -23.40
N THR A 379 12.13 -1.35 -22.96
CA THR A 379 12.97 -1.51 -21.76
C THR A 379 14.38 -0.98 -21.95
N SER A 380 14.87 -0.95 -23.19
CA SER A 380 16.15 -0.34 -23.56
C SER A 380 16.08 0.18 -25.00
N CYS A 381 16.19 1.50 -25.18
CA CYS A 381 16.32 2.14 -26.49
C CYS A 381 17.76 2.64 -26.67
N GLU A 382 18.59 1.82 -27.33
CA GLU A 382 20.03 2.10 -27.56
C GLU A 382 20.31 2.59 -28.98
N ALA A 383 19.43 2.26 -29.92
CA ALA A 383 19.58 2.55 -31.33
C ALA A 383 18.26 3.04 -31.92
N LYS A 384 18.33 3.53 -33.15
CA LYS A 384 17.15 3.90 -33.94
C LYS A 384 16.15 2.75 -33.97
N THR A 385 15.01 2.95 -33.33
CA THR A 385 13.93 1.96 -33.21
C THR A 385 12.75 2.41 -34.06
N LEU A 386 12.28 1.53 -34.95
CA LEU A 386 11.11 1.75 -35.79
C LEU A 386 9.93 0.99 -35.20
N LEU A 387 8.83 1.70 -34.98
CA LEU A 387 7.57 1.18 -34.44
C LEU A 387 6.46 1.47 -35.43
N GLU A 388 5.52 0.53 -35.55
CA GLU A 388 4.39 0.66 -36.47
C GLU A 388 3.08 0.58 -35.72
N THR A 389 2.21 1.56 -35.94
CA THR A 389 0.84 1.56 -35.44
C THR A 389 -0.13 1.75 -36.59
N SER A 390 -1.29 1.10 -36.49
CA SER A 390 -2.36 1.21 -37.47
C SER A 390 -3.48 2.08 -36.92
N ILE A 391 -3.92 3.07 -37.70
CA ILE A 391 -4.97 4.02 -37.30
C ILE A 391 -6.20 3.78 -38.16
N SER A 392 -7.32 3.49 -37.52
CA SER A 392 -8.61 3.22 -38.18
C SER A 392 -9.71 4.12 -37.60
N PRO A 393 -10.73 4.51 -38.39
CA PRO A 393 -11.83 5.34 -37.91
C PRO A 393 -12.82 4.53 -37.06
N ARG A 394 -13.44 5.18 -36.07
CA ARG A 394 -14.59 4.65 -35.32
C ARG A 394 -15.88 4.98 -36.06
N LYS A 395 -16.77 4.00 -36.19
CA LYS A 395 -17.99 4.13 -37.02
C LYS A 395 -18.97 5.20 -36.52
N ASP A 396 -19.17 5.31 -35.21
CA ASP A 396 -20.26 6.13 -34.65
C ASP A 396 -19.81 7.54 -34.21
N PHE A 397 -18.52 7.84 -34.31
CA PHE A 397 -17.94 9.10 -33.85
C PHE A 397 -17.95 10.17 -34.96
N VAL A 398 -18.01 11.45 -34.57
CA VAL A 398 -17.91 12.58 -35.49
C VAL A 398 -16.49 13.12 -35.46
N PRO A 399 -15.72 13.06 -36.56
CA PRO A 399 -14.35 13.56 -36.55
C PRO A 399 -14.34 15.09 -36.47
N ALA A 400 -13.63 15.64 -35.48
CA ALA A 400 -13.42 17.08 -35.32
C ALA A 400 -12.06 17.56 -35.84
N ASP A 401 -11.02 16.73 -35.66
CA ASP A 401 -9.63 17.02 -36.08
C ASP A 401 -8.93 15.73 -36.54
N LEU A 402 -7.93 15.88 -37.41
CA LEU A 402 -7.14 14.78 -37.97
C LEU A 402 -5.75 14.67 -37.34
N ARG A 403 -5.47 15.42 -36.28
CA ARG A 403 -4.15 15.41 -35.65
C ARG A 403 -3.95 14.14 -34.83
N LEU A 404 -2.88 13.42 -35.14
CA LEU A 404 -2.30 12.38 -34.32
C LEU A 404 -1.22 13.00 -33.43
N ARG A 405 -1.26 12.72 -32.13
CA ARG A 405 -0.18 13.09 -31.19
C ARG A 405 0.55 11.84 -30.74
N VAL A 406 1.87 11.91 -30.67
CA VAL A 406 2.73 10.86 -30.11
C VAL A 406 3.52 11.47 -28.97
N THR A 407 3.39 10.90 -27.78
CA THR A 407 4.11 11.34 -26.58
C THR A 407 5.06 10.25 -26.15
N VAL A 408 6.34 10.58 -26.03
CA VAL A 408 7.38 9.67 -25.55
C VAL A 408 7.84 10.12 -24.18
N ILE A 409 7.59 9.30 -23.18
CA ILE A 409 8.01 9.52 -21.80
C ILE A 409 9.25 8.66 -21.58
N TYR A 410 10.34 9.27 -21.10
CA TYR A 410 11.60 8.56 -20.93
C TYR A 410 12.39 9.03 -19.70
N ARG A 411 13.22 8.15 -19.17
CA ARG A 411 14.07 8.46 -18.00
C ARG A 411 15.43 9.01 -18.45
N HIS A 412 15.59 10.33 -18.36
CA HIS A 412 16.85 11.01 -18.60
C HIS A 412 17.88 10.69 -17.49
N PRO A 413 19.13 10.32 -17.83
CA PRO A 413 20.13 9.92 -16.84
C PRO A 413 20.51 11.01 -15.83
N LYS A 414 20.40 12.28 -16.23
CA LYS A 414 20.71 13.45 -15.36
C LYS A 414 19.51 14.21 -14.80
N PHE A 415 18.34 14.10 -15.44
CA PHE A 415 17.21 15.02 -15.21
C PHE A 415 15.93 14.30 -14.81
N GLY A 416 16.00 13.00 -14.52
CA GLY A 416 14.82 12.22 -14.17
C GLY A 416 13.88 12.03 -15.37
N ILE A 417 12.57 12.13 -15.16
CA ILE A 417 11.58 11.83 -16.19
C ILE A 417 11.41 13.03 -17.11
N LYS A 418 11.58 12.83 -18.43
CA LYS A 418 11.29 13.82 -19.47
C LYS A 418 10.25 13.28 -20.45
N ALA A 419 9.60 14.20 -21.16
CA ALA A 419 8.64 13.89 -22.22
C ALA A 419 9.02 14.61 -23.52
N ALA A 420 8.90 13.90 -24.65
CA ALA A 420 8.99 14.45 -25.99
C ALA A 420 7.64 14.30 -26.69
N HIS A 421 7.24 15.32 -27.46
CA HIS A 421 5.96 15.34 -28.16
C HIS A 421 6.17 15.49 -29.65
N LEU A 422 5.38 14.74 -30.42
CA LEU A 422 5.27 14.88 -31.87
C LEU A 422 3.79 14.98 -32.24
N SER A 423 3.49 15.81 -33.23
CA SER A 423 2.15 15.89 -33.82
C SER A 423 2.23 15.81 -35.33
N MET A 424 1.28 15.11 -35.95
CA MET A 424 1.16 14.99 -37.39
C MET A 424 -0.32 14.98 -37.82
N ASP A 425 -0.64 15.48 -39.01
CA ASP A 425 -2.00 15.42 -39.56
C ASP A 425 -2.20 14.10 -40.33
N LEU A 426 -3.31 13.42 -40.07
CA LEU A 426 -3.77 12.24 -40.79
C LEU A 426 -4.45 12.64 -42.11
N PRO A 427 -4.44 11.77 -43.13
CA PRO A 427 -5.11 12.03 -44.40
C PRO A 427 -6.63 12.10 -44.25
N LEU A 428 -7.28 13.00 -44.97
CA LEU A 428 -8.75 13.18 -44.95
C LEU A 428 -9.48 11.95 -45.53
N GLU A 429 -8.82 11.21 -46.40
CA GLU A 429 -9.24 9.94 -47.00
C GLU A 429 -9.52 8.85 -45.97
N LEU A 430 -8.97 9.00 -44.76
CA LEU A 430 -9.22 8.10 -43.64
C LEU A 430 -10.65 8.22 -43.10
N VAL A 431 -11.33 9.36 -43.31
CA VAL A 431 -12.66 9.61 -42.75
C VAL A 431 -13.71 10.02 -43.77
N ALA A 432 -13.32 10.54 -44.93
CA ALA A 432 -14.24 11.06 -45.94
C ALA A 432 -14.00 10.44 -47.31
N ARG A 433 -15.10 10.13 -48.00
CA ARG A 433 -15.15 9.81 -49.43
C ARG A 433 -15.85 10.93 -50.19
N VAL A 434 -15.48 11.13 -51.45
CA VAL A 434 -16.14 12.13 -52.29
C VAL A 434 -17.17 11.49 -53.20
N GLN A 435 -18.36 12.08 -53.25
CA GLN A 435 -19.38 11.78 -54.24
C GLN A 435 -19.63 12.98 -55.18
N PRO A 436 -19.93 12.74 -56.47
CA PRO A 436 -20.38 13.78 -57.38
C PRO A 436 -21.83 14.18 -57.08
N ASN A 437 -22.13 15.48 -57.19
CA ASN A 437 -23.46 16.12 -57.01
C ASN A 437 -23.96 16.25 -55.55
N PRO A 438 -23.40 17.17 -54.75
CA PRO A 438 -23.92 17.45 -53.41
C PRO A 438 -25.37 17.95 -53.43
N PRO A 439 -26.17 17.66 -52.37
CA PRO A 439 -27.53 18.17 -52.25
C PRO A 439 -27.54 19.70 -52.20
N LYS A 440 -28.42 20.32 -52.99
CA LYS A 440 -28.50 21.78 -53.14
C LYS A 440 -29.07 22.50 -51.91
N THR A 441 -29.77 21.78 -51.05
CA THR A 441 -30.39 22.30 -49.82
C THR A 441 -30.01 21.42 -48.64
N ALA A 442 -29.62 22.04 -47.51
CA ALA A 442 -29.33 21.36 -46.26
C ALA A 442 -29.74 22.23 -45.06
N LYS A 443 -29.89 21.61 -43.88
CA LYS A 443 -30.36 22.30 -42.66
C LYS A 443 -29.38 23.36 -42.15
N HIS A 444 -28.09 23.03 -42.09
CA HIS A 444 -27.04 23.92 -41.58
C HIS A 444 -26.12 24.38 -42.72
N LYS A 445 -25.78 25.67 -42.73
CA LYS A 445 -24.95 26.28 -43.79
C LYS A 445 -23.98 27.33 -43.25
N VAL A 446 -22.75 27.29 -43.72
CA VAL A 446 -21.70 28.26 -43.43
C VAL A 446 -21.23 28.84 -44.75
N THR A 447 -21.31 30.16 -44.92
CA THR A 447 -20.84 30.84 -46.14
C THR A 447 -19.70 31.78 -45.77
N ILE A 448 -18.54 31.57 -46.39
CA ILE A 448 -17.30 32.28 -46.14
C ILE A 448 -16.96 33.09 -47.38
N GLU A 449 -16.76 34.38 -47.19
CA GLU A 449 -16.35 35.33 -48.23
C GLU A 449 -14.83 35.50 -48.17
N SER A 450 -14.18 35.41 -49.32
CA SER A 450 -12.73 35.58 -49.44
C SER A 450 -12.41 36.93 -50.09
N SER A 451 -11.40 37.60 -49.54
CA SER A 451 -10.80 38.82 -50.11
C SER A 451 -10.00 38.57 -51.40
N LEU A 452 -9.53 37.33 -51.59
CA LEU A 452 -8.72 36.92 -52.75
C LEU A 452 -9.50 36.01 -53.70
N SER A 453 -8.92 35.74 -54.87
CA SER A 453 -9.50 34.81 -55.84
C SER A 453 -9.63 33.40 -55.24
N VAL A 454 -10.80 32.81 -55.41
CA VAL A 454 -11.12 31.48 -54.87
C VAL A 454 -10.27 30.38 -55.48
N ILE A 455 -9.84 29.45 -54.63
CA ILE A 455 -9.14 28.24 -54.99
C ILE A 455 -10.16 27.12 -55.23
N MET A 456 -10.09 26.50 -56.40
CA MET A 456 -11.00 25.42 -56.78
C MET A 456 -10.80 24.15 -55.91
N PRO A 457 -11.84 23.32 -55.69
CA PRO A 457 -11.79 22.14 -54.84
C PRO A 457 -10.67 21.15 -55.19
N HIS A 458 -10.36 20.95 -56.48
CA HIS A 458 -9.28 20.05 -56.91
C HIS A 458 -7.88 20.47 -56.41
N LYS A 459 -7.66 21.77 -56.15
CA LYS A 459 -6.39 22.26 -55.58
C LYS A 459 -6.37 22.17 -54.05
N LEU A 460 -7.54 22.30 -53.41
CA LEU A 460 -7.67 22.21 -51.95
C LEU A 460 -7.71 20.75 -51.47
N PHE A 461 -8.29 19.85 -52.24
CA PHE A 461 -8.46 18.43 -51.90
C PHE A 461 -7.92 17.53 -53.02
N PRO A 462 -6.62 17.65 -53.37
CA PRO A 462 -6.06 17.02 -54.56
C PRO A 462 -6.11 15.48 -54.54
N SER A 463 -6.14 14.89 -53.36
CA SER A 463 -6.21 13.45 -53.21
C SER A 463 -7.61 12.86 -53.38
N LEU A 464 -8.65 13.66 -53.14
CA LEU A 464 -10.05 13.25 -53.23
C LEU A 464 -10.75 13.77 -54.50
N VAL A 465 -10.34 14.95 -55.00
CA VAL A 465 -10.94 15.63 -56.15
C VAL A 465 -9.90 15.77 -57.24
N LYS A 466 -10.00 14.93 -58.29
CA LYS A 466 -9.02 14.90 -59.39
C LYS A 466 -9.40 15.77 -60.58
N ASP A 467 -10.70 16.06 -60.75
CA ASP A 467 -11.20 16.81 -61.90
C ASP A 467 -11.21 18.32 -61.63
N SER A 468 -10.53 19.07 -62.50
CA SER A 468 -10.39 20.52 -62.37
C SER A 468 -11.67 21.31 -62.64
N SER A 469 -12.68 20.68 -63.27
CA SER A 469 -13.96 21.32 -63.63
C SER A 469 -15.00 21.32 -62.51
N ILE A 470 -14.76 20.58 -61.42
CA ILE A 470 -15.69 20.43 -60.31
C ILE A 470 -15.63 21.63 -59.38
N ASN A 471 -16.74 22.37 -59.29
CA ASN A 471 -16.92 23.49 -58.36
C ASN A 471 -17.72 23.11 -57.10
N GLU A 472 -18.31 21.92 -57.08
CA GLU A 472 -19.18 21.42 -56.01
C GLU A 472 -18.82 19.97 -55.66
N VAL A 473 -18.57 19.70 -54.38
CA VAL A 473 -18.07 18.40 -53.90
C VAL A 473 -18.88 17.97 -52.70
N GLU A 474 -19.31 16.71 -52.65
CA GLU A 474 -19.92 16.12 -51.45
C GLU A 474 -18.91 15.23 -50.74
N PHE A 475 -18.71 15.46 -49.44
CA PHE A 475 -17.93 14.60 -48.55
C PHE A 475 -18.88 13.72 -47.75
N GLU A 476 -18.80 12.40 -47.93
CA GLU A 476 -19.53 11.40 -47.15
C GLU A 476 -18.58 10.78 -46.11
N TYR A 477 -18.94 10.89 -44.84
CA TYR A 477 -18.23 10.25 -43.74
C TYR A 477 -18.69 8.80 -43.53
N PHE A 478 -17.86 7.99 -42.88
CA PHE A 478 -18.18 6.59 -42.57
C PHE A 478 -19.33 6.40 -41.57
N ASN A 479 -19.66 7.43 -40.79
CA ASN A 479 -20.84 7.46 -39.92
C ASN A 479 -22.15 7.79 -40.69
N GLY A 480 -22.06 8.04 -42.01
CA GLY A 480 -23.20 8.35 -42.88
C GLY A 480 -23.51 9.85 -43.00
N ALA A 481 -22.83 10.73 -42.26
CA ALA A 481 -23.01 12.17 -42.40
C ALA A 481 -22.46 12.68 -43.73
N ARG A 482 -23.13 13.66 -44.32
CA ARG A 482 -22.81 14.23 -45.64
C ARG A 482 -22.62 15.73 -45.56
N VAL A 483 -21.53 16.22 -46.14
CA VAL A 483 -21.15 17.63 -46.13
C VAL A 483 -20.85 18.08 -47.56
N GLY A 484 -21.66 19.00 -48.07
CA GLY A 484 -21.45 19.64 -49.36
C GLY A 484 -20.51 20.85 -49.25
N PHE A 485 -19.56 20.94 -50.18
CA PHE A 485 -18.63 22.06 -50.34
C PHE A 485 -18.83 22.69 -51.72
N PHE A 486 -19.16 23.98 -51.74
CA PHE A 486 -19.54 24.72 -52.94
C PHE A 486 -18.65 25.94 -53.12
N VAL A 487 -18.21 26.15 -54.35
CA VAL A 487 -17.45 27.33 -54.77
C VAL A 487 -18.29 28.16 -55.75
N ALA A 488 -18.58 29.41 -55.39
CA ALA A 488 -19.32 30.34 -56.24
C ALA A 488 -18.77 31.77 -56.12
N GLY A 489 -18.18 32.29 -57.20
CA GLY A 489 -17.54 33.61 -57.22
C GLY A 489 -16.38 33.67 -56.21
N ASN A 490 -16.39 34.67 -55.31
CA ASN A 490 -15.42 34.79 -54.21
C ASN A 490 -15.91 34.18 -52.89
N LYS A 491 -16.89 33.26 -52.94
CA LYS A 491 -17.52 32.67 -51.75
C LYS A 491 -17.37 31.15 -51.73
N TYR A 492 -17.08 30.63 -50.55
CA TYR A 492 -17.14 29.22 -50.23
C TYR A 492 -18.39 28.96 -49.40
N ARG A 493 -19.10 27.87 -49.68
CA ARG A 493 -20.24 27.44 -48.87
C ARG A 493 -20.07 25.99 -48.46
N ILE A 494 -20.19 25.75 -47.16
CA ILE A 494 -20.17 24.42 -46.55
C ILE A 494 -21.56 24.18 -45.96
N GLN A 495 -22.21 23.08 -46.31
CA GLN A 495 -23.57 22.79 -45.84
C GLN A 495 -23.79 21.29 -45.59
N GLY A 496 -24.71 20.96 -44.68
CA GLY A 496 -25.03 19.59 -44.30
C GLY A 496 -26.20 19.53 -43.33
N ASP A 497 -26.70 18.32 -43.08
CA ASP A 497 -27.87 18.11 -42.21
C ASP A 497 -27.52 17.96 -40.73
N VAL A 498 -26.26 17.64 -40.43
CA VAL A 498 -25.72 17.50 -39.07
C VAL A 498 -24.73 18.63 -38.80
N HIS A 499 -25.00 19.47 -37.79
CA HIS A 499 -24.18 20.64 -37.46
C HIS A 499 -22.71 20.26 -37.15
N SER A 500 -22.47 19.28 -36.29
CA SER A 500 -21.13 18.85 -35.86
C SER A 500 -20.27 18.33 -37.03
N SER A 501 -20.89 17.75 -38.06
CA SER A 501 -20.16 17.20 -39.22
C SER A 501 -19.44 18.25 -40.08
N LEU A 502 -19.87 19.53 -40.02
CA LEU A 502 -19.28 20.62 -40.80
C LEU A 502 -17.89 21.02 -40.30
N ALA A 503 -17.58 20.73 -39.04
CA ALA A 503 -16.38 21.20 -38.34
C ALA A 503 -15.09 20.76 -39.03
N LEU A 504 -14.99 19.48 -39.37
CA LEU A 504 -13.78 18.91 -39.98
C LEU A 504 -13.49 19.49 -41.37
N ILE A 505 -14.49 19.53 -42.26
CA ILE A 505 -14.29 20.10 -43.61
C ILE A 505 -13.92 21.58 -43.51
N LEU A 506 -14.53 22.33 -42.58
CA LEU A 506 -14.16 23.72 -42.34
C LEU A 506 -12.72 23.86 -41.85
N ASN A 507 -12.29 23.06 -40.88
CA ASN A 507 -10.93 23.10 -40.34
C ASN A 507 -9.89 22.75 -41.43
N GLU A 508 -10.12 21.69 -42.20
CA GLU A 508 -9.25 21.30 -43.32
C GLU A 508 -9.21 22.35 -44.43
N PHE A 509 -10.37 22.94 -44.77
CA PHE A 509 -10.44 24.06 -45.70
C PHE A 509 -9.58 25.24 -45.23
N LEU A 510 -9.73 25.67 -43.97
CA LEU A 510 -9.00 26.81 -43.41
C LEU A 510 -7.49 26.54 -43.34
N LYS A 511 -7.07 25.33 -42.92
CA LYS A 511 -5.65 24.91 -42.91
C LYS A 511 -5.04 25.02 -44.31
N ARG A 512 -5.73 24.51 -45.32
CA ARG A 512 -5.20 24.42 -46.70
C ARG A 512 -5.24 25.74 -47.45
N VAL A 513 -6.30 26.54 -47.27
CA VAL A 513 -6.39 27.89 -47.86
C VAL A 513 -5.34 28.81 -47.29
N ARG A 514 -5.16 28.86 -45.97
CA ARG A 514 -4.12 29.69 -45.34
C ARG A 514 -2.71 29.28 -45.73
N LYS A 515 -2.48 27.99 -45.98
CA LYS A 515 -1.20 27.48 -46.50
C LYS A 515 -0.96 27.89 -47.97
N ALA A 516 -2.01 27.90 -48.79
CA ALA A 516 -1.91 28.26 -50.20
C ALA A 516 -1.90 29.78 -50.43
N GLN A 517 -2.57 30.55 -49.59
CA GLN A 517 -2.68 32.01 -49.61
C GLN A 517 -2.52 32.54 -48.17
N PRO A 518 -1.31 32.94 -47.74
CA PRO A 518 -1.08 33.40 -46.36
C PRO A 518 -1.78 34.73 -46.04
N ASP A 519 -1.95 35.62 -47.03
CA ASP A 519 -2.53 36.96 -46.86
C ASP A 519 -4.06 37.00 -47.01
N VAL A 520 -4.72 35.83 -47.10
CA VAL A 520 -6.17 35.77 -47.32
C VAL A 520 -6.96 36.16 -46.08
N GLN A 521 -7.78 37.20 -46.20
CA GLN A 521 -8.82 37.52 -45.22
C GLN A 521 -10.10 36.77 -45.59
N LEU A 522 -10.62 36.02 -44.62
CA LEU A 522 -11.84 35.22 -44.73
C LEU A 522 -12.87 35.74 -43.73
N HIS A 523 -14.08 35.99 -44.20
CA HIS A 523 -15.17 36.53 -43.39
C HIS A 523 -16.40 35.64 -43.46
N THR A 524 -17.06 35.42 -42.33
CA THR A 524 -18.36 34.76 -42.27
C THR A 524 -19.37 35.64 -41.55
N LYS A 525 -20.65 35.43 -41.82
CA LYS A 525 -21.72 35.97 -40.99
C LYS A 525 -21.60 35.41 -39.56
N PRO A 526 -21.96 36.18 -38.53
CA PRO A 526 -21.99 35.68 -37.16
C PRO A 526 -22.78 34.37 -37.07
N PRO A 527 -22.24 33.35 -36.37
CA PRO A 527 -22.92 32.07 -36.23
C PRO A 527 -24.15 32.18 -35.32
N SER A 528 -25.17 31.36 -35.55
CA SER A 528 -26.22 31.16 -34.55
C SER A 528 -25.66 30.34 -33.39
N LEU A 529 -25.96 30.76 -32.17
CA LEU A 529 -25.56 30.05 -30.94
C LEU A 529 -26.45 28.82 -30.68
N ASP A 530 -27.66 28.78 -31.25
CA ASP A 530 -28.69 27.77 -30.94
C ASP A 530 -28.21 26.34 -31.21
N ASP A 531 -27.55 26.11 -32.34
CA ASP A 531 -27.06 24.77 -32.72
C ASP A 531 -25.96 24.26 -31.77
N TYR A 532 -25.10 25.17 -31.30
CA TYR A 532 -24.04 24.85 -30.36
C TYR A 532 -24.60 24.58 -28.96
N LEU A 533 -25.57 25.38 -28.51
CA LEU A 533 -26.28 25.14 -27.25
C LEU A 533 -27.02 23.80 -27.27
N GLN A 534 -27.60 23.40 -28.41
CA GLN A 534 -28.22 22.09 -28.52
C GLN A 534 -27.20 20.95 -28.32
N ALA A 535 -26.00 21.05 -28.90
CA ALA A 535 -24.95 20.06 -28.68
C ALA A 535 -24.50 19.97 -27.21
N ILE A 536 -24.48 21.11 -26.50
CA ILE A 536 -24.22 21.16 -25.05
C ILE A 536 -25.33 20.45 -24.28
N VAL A 537 -26.60 20.76 -24.58
CA VAL A 537 -27.76 20.15 -23.93
C VAL A 537 -27.79 18.63 -24.14
N ASP A 538 -27.51 18.15 -25.34
CA ASP A 538 -27.49 16.71 -25.64
C ASP A 538 -26.41 15.96 -24.83
N HIS A 539 -25.25 16.60 -24.61
CA HIS A 539 -24.20 16.04 -23.76
C HIS A 539 -24.59 16.04 -22.28
N ILE A 540 -25.09 17.16 -21.75
CA ILE A 540 -25.55 17.26 -20.35
C ILE A 540 -26.67 16.25 -20.06
N GLN A 541 -27.63 16.07 -20.98
CA GLN A 541 -28.67 15.06 -20.83
C GLN A 541 -28.11 13.64 -20.74
N SER A 542 -27.01 13.35 -21.44
CA SER A 542 -26.34 12.05 -21.36
C SER A 542 -25.66 11.85 -20.00
N VAL A 543 -25.04 12.91 -19.45
CA VAL A 543 -24.44 12.90 -18.10
C VAL A 543 -25.52 12.70 -17.03
N LEU A 544 -26.63 13.46 -17.10
CA LEU A 544 -27.75 13.31 -16.17
C LEU A 544 -28.38 11.92 -16.23
N ALA A 545 -28.52 11.35 -17.43
CA ALA A 545 -29.01 9.98 -17.59
C ALA A 545 -28.08 8.96 -16.92
N LEU A 546 -26.76 9.17 -16.99
CA LEU A 546 -25.79 8.31 -16.31
C LEU A 546 -25.97 8.41 -14.79
N GLU A 547 -26.00 9.64 -14.25
CA GLU A 547 -26.19 9.90 -12.82
C GLU A 547 -27.49 9.27 -12.29
N ASP A 548 -28.60 9.36 -13.04
CA ASP A 548 -29.87 8.74 -12.68
C ASP A 548 -29.79 7.20 -12.66
N THR A 549 -29.08 6.60 -13.63
CA THR A 549 -28.85 5.14 -13.63
C THR A 549 -27.98 4.68 -12.47
N GLU A 550 -26.94 5.46 -12.11
CA GLU A 550 -26.07 5.16 -10.98
C GLU A 550 -26.80 5.26 -9.65
N LYS A 551 -27.60 6.32 -9.43
CA LYS A 551 -28.45 6.46 -8.24
C LYS A 551 -29.42 5.29 -8.10
N ARG A 552 -30.05 4.87 -9.21
CA ARG A 552 -30.95 3.71 -9.20
C ARG A 552 -30.20 2.41 -8.90
N MET A 553 -29.01 2.22 -9.46
CA MET A 553 -28.15 1.08 -9.17
C MET A 553 -27.73 1.03 -7.70
N GLU A 554 -27.38 2.18 -7.11
CA GLU A 554 -27.04 2.29 -5.70
C GLU A 554 -28.21 1.87 -4.80
N GLN A 555 -29.41 2.36 -5.09
CA GLN A 555 -30.63 1.98 -4.36
C GLN A 555 -30.91 0.49 -4.44
N LEU A 556 -30.84 -0.11 -5.64
CA LEU A 556 -31.06 -1.54 -5.86
C LEU A 556 -29.98 -2.39 -5.18
N ALA A 557 -28.71 -1.98 -5.24
CA ALA A 557 -27.61 -2.65 -4.57
C ALA A 557 -27.76 -2.58 -3.03
N GLY A 558 -28.26 -1.46 -2.50
CA GLY A 558 -28.61 -1.30 -1.10
C GLY A 558 -29.73 -2.26 -0.66
N GLN A 559 -30.79 -2.37 -1.47
CA GLN A 559 -31.89 -3.31 -1.24
C GLN A 559 -31.41 -4.76 -1.29
N TYR A 560 -30.65 -5.12 -2.32
CA TYR A 560 -30.08 -6.46 -2.49
C TYR A 560 -29.24 -6.87 -1.27
N ARG A 561 -28.30 -6.01 -0.84
CA ARG A 561 -27.50 -6.23 0.38
C ARG A 561 -28.35 -6.35 1.65
N ALA A 562 -29.45 -5.61 1.76
CA ALA A 562 -30.34 -5.70 2.91
C ALA A 562 -31.09 -7.06 2.95
N VAL A 563 -31.54 -7.55 1.79
CA VAL A 563 -32.17 -8.86 1.66
C VAL A 563 -31.17 -9.97 1.97
N GLU A 564 -29.94 -9.91 1.44
CA GLU A 564 -28.87 -10.86 1.73
C GLU A 564 -28.54 -10.92 3.22
N LYS A 565 -28.35 -9.76 3.89
CA LYS A 565 -28.11 -9.71 5.34
C LYS A 565 -29.23 -10.38 6.13
N ARG A 566 -30.49 -10.17 5.71
CA ARG A 566 -31.65 -10.77 6.36
C ARG A 566 -31.74 -12.27 6.11
N LEU A 567 -31.35 -12.73 4.92
CA LEU A 567 -31.24 -14.14 4.59
C LEU A 567 -30.17 -14.82 5.45
N LEU A 568 -28.97 -14.24 5.55
CA LEU A 568 -27.87 -14.75 6.38
C LEU A 568 -28.23 -14.82 7.87
N ALA A 569 -28.92 -13.79 8.38
CA ALA A 569 -29.40 -13.79 9.76
C ALA A 569 -30.40 -14.93 10.02
N LYS A 570 -31.29 -15.20 9.06
CA LYS A 570 -32.25 -16.31 9.16
C LYS A 570 -31.61 -17.68 8.99
N THR A 571 -30.60 -17.85 8.14
CA THR A 571 -29.89 -19.14 7.99
C THR A 571 -29.07 -19.49 9.22
N LYS A 572 -28.68 -18.50 10.03
CA LYS A 572 -28.00 -18.70 11.31
C LYS A 572 -28.96 -19.14 12.43
N ASP A 573 -30.28 -18.90 12.27
CA ASP A 573 -31.26 -19.27 13.28
C ASP A 573 -31.43 -20.80 13.34
N LYS A 574 -31.50 -21.35 14.55
CA LYS A 574 -31.70 -22.79 14.78
C LYS A 574 -33.13 -23.21 14.45
N THR A 575 -34.07 -22.26 14.35
CA THR A 575 -35.49 -22.53 14.03
C THR A 575 -35.82 -22.16 12.57
N PRO A 576 -36.23 -23.12 11.73
CA PRO A 576 -36.48 -22.86 10.32
C PRO A 576 -37.76 -22.04 10.12
N THR A 577 -37.63 -20.78 9.68
CA THR A 577 -38.77 -19.99 9.18
C THR A 577 -38.79 -20.00 7.65
N PRO A 578 -39.97 -20.02 7.00
CA PRO A 578 -40.04 -20.12 5.55
C PRO A 578 -39.36 -18.93 4.84
N PHE A 579 -38.59 -19.26 3.79
CA PHE A 579 -37.76 -18.31 3.01
C PHE A 579 -38.46 -17.75 1.77
N ASN A 580 -39.60 -18.32 1.37
CA ASN A 580 -40.20 -18.15 0.03
C ASN A 580 -40.41 -16.68 -0.40
N ASN A 581 -40.61 -15.75 0.54
CA ASN A 581 -40.81 -14.33 0.22
C ASN A 581 -39.49 -13.57 0.06
N LEU A 582 -38.42 -14.00 0.74
CA LEU A 582 -37.10 -13.36 0.64
C LEU A 582 -36.35 -13.86 -0.59
N ASP A 583 -36.53 -15.12 -0.95
CA ASP A 583 -35.93 -15.73 -2.15
C ASP A 583 -36.43 -15.03 -3.43
N LYS A 584 -37.76 -14.90 -3.58
CA LYS A 584 -38.37 -14.15 -4.68
C LYS A 584 -37.92 -12.68 -4.72
N LEU A 585 -37.79 -12.04 -3.55
CA LEU A 585 -37.35 -10.66 -3.48
C LEU A 585 -35.88 -10.51 -3.89
N LEU A 586 -35.03 -11.48 -3.53
CA LEU A 586 -33.64 -11.54 -3.95
C LEU A 586 -33.53 -11.70 -5.48
N ASP A 587 -34.27 -12.64 -6.06
CA ASP A 587 -34.29 -12.86 -7.51
C ASP A 587 -34.76 -11.62 -8.29
N MET A 588 -35.85 -10.99 -7.82
CA MET A 588 -36.36 -9.76 -8.44
C MET A 588 -35.35 -8.62 -8.36
N THR A 589 -34.80 -8.36 -7.17
CA THR A 589 -33.81 -7.28 -6.99
C THR A 589 -32.53 -7.54 -7.77
N HIS A 590 -32.09 -8.79 -7.88
CA HIS A 590 -30.95 -9.18 -8.72
C HIS A 590 -31.22 -8.92 -10.21
N HIS A 591 -32.38 -9.34 -10.72
CA HIS A 591 -32.75 -9.09 -12.11
C HIS A 591 -32.85 -7.60 -12.44
N ASP A 592 -33.46 -6.82 -11.55
CA ASP A 592 -33.56 -5.37 -11.70
C ASP A 592 -32.20 -4.67 -11.63
N LEU A 593 -31.30 -5.15 -10.77
CA LEU A 593 -29.93 -4.65 -10.67
C LEU A 593 -29.15 -4.92 -11.97
N LEU A 594 -29.21 -6.14 -12.50
CA LEU A 594 -28.57 -6.48 -13.77
C LEU A 594 -29.10 -5.65 -14.93
N ARG A 595 -30.42 -5.51 -15.05
CA ARG A 595 -31.04 -4.67 -16.08
C ARG A 595 -30.59 -3.21 -15.98
N THR A 596 -30.49 -2.67 -14.75
CA THR A 596 -30.03 -1.31 -14.51
C THR A 596 -28.54 -1.15 -14.85
N ALA A 597 -27.72 -2.16 -14.55
CA ALA A 597 -26.30 -2.16 -14.91
C ALA A 597 -26.11 -2.20 -16.44
N ASP A 598 -26.85 -3.04 -17.16
CA ASP A 598 -26.83 -3.09 -18.63
C ASP A 598 -27.24 -1.74 -19.24
N GLU A 599 -28.26 -1.08 -18.65
CA GLU A 599 -28.66 0.27 -19.05
C GLU A 599 -27.56 1.30 -18.77
N GLY A 600 -26.92 1.24 -17.60
CA GLY A 600 -25.79 2.09 -17.25
C GLY A 600 -24.62 1.95 -18.23
N VAL A 601 -24.24 0.72 -18.60
CA VAL A 601 -23.19 0.45 -19.61
C VAL A 601 -23.56 1.06 -20.96
N ARG A 602 -24.84 0.97 -21.36
CA ARG A 602 -25.30 1.58 -22.62
C ARG A 602 -25.22 3.10 -22.57
N VAL A 603 -25.67 3.74 -21.49
CA VAL A 603 -25.59 5.20 -21.33
C VAL A 603 -24.13 5.66 -21.29
N GLN A 604 -23.29 4.98 -20.52
CA GLN A 604 -21.86 5.25 -20.42
C GLN A 604 -21.15 5.13 -21.79
N SER A 605 -21.51 4.14 -22.60
CA SER A 605 -20.97 3.99 -23.96
C SER A 605 -21.38 5.12 -24.92
N GLY A 606 -22.49 5.82 -24.62
CA GLY A 606 -22.98 6.96 -25.39
C GLY A 606 -22.29 8.28 -25.05
N LEU A 607 -21.70 8.40 -23.85
CA LEU A 607 -21.09 9.65 -23.39
C LEU A 607 -19.91 10.13 -24.27
N PRO A 608 -18.96 9.27 -24.70
CA PRO A 608 -17.91 9.67 -25.64
C PRO A 608 -18.44 10.12 -27.00
N LEU A 609 -19.61 9.62 -27.44
CA LEU A 609 -20.23 10.01 -28.72
C LEU A 609 -20.77 11.43 -28.66
N THR A 610 -21.47 11.78 -27.57
CA THR A 610 -21.99 13.14 -27.37
C THR A 610 -20.87 14.13 -27.09
N ALA A 611 -19.82 13.74 -26.36
CA ALA A 611 -18.61 14.53 -26.17
C ALA A 611 -17.89 14.82 -27.51
N SER A 612 -17.80 13.82 -28.40
CA SER A 612 -17.22 13.98 -29.74
C SER A 612 -18.01 14.94 -30.63
N SER A 613 -19.35 14.83 -30.61
CA SER A 613 -20.23 15.77 -31.31
C SER A 613 -20.12 17.20 -30.75
N LEU A 614 -20.01 17.33 -29.41
CA LEU A 614 -19.78 18.59 -28.72
C LEU A 614 -18.44 19.21 -29.15
N ASN A 615 -17.34 18.46 -29.13
CA ASN A 615 -16.03 18.94 -29.56
C ASN A 615 -15.99 19.43 -31.01
N ALA A 616 -16.64 18.70 -31.91
CA ALA A 616 -16.79 19.12 -33.29
C ALA A 616 -17.57 20.44 -33.38
N SER A 617 -18.69 20.55 -32.66
CA SER A 617 -19.51 21.77 -32.60
C SER A 617 -18.75 22.95 -31.96
N SER A 618 -17.97 22.71 -30.90
CA SER A 618 -17.07 23.67 -30.26
C SER A 618 -16.01 24.19 -31.23
N SER A 619 -15.38 23.28 -32.00
CA SER A 619 -14.38 23.66 -33.00
C SER A 619 -15.01 24.53 -34.11
N LEU A 620 -16.20 24.15 -34.59
CA LEU A 620 -16.95 24.92 -35.58
C LEU A 620 -17.31 26.32 -35.08
N ALA A 621 -17.84 26.40 -33.85
CA ALA A 621 -18.16 27.64 -33.16
C ALA A 621 -16.94 28.58 -33.07
N VAL A 622 -15.80 28.07 -32.59
CA VAL A 622 -14.56 28.85 -32.46
C VAL A 622 -14.08 29.38 -33.82
N HIS A 623 -14.14 28.55 -34.87
CA HIS A 623 -13.80 28.97 -36.22
C HIS A 623 -14.74 30.06 -36.76
N GLN A 624 -16.04 29.95 -36.52
CA GLN A 624 -17.00 30.95 -36.96
C GLN A 624 -16.88 32.27 -36.19
N LEU A 625 -16.54 32.22 -34.90
CA LEU A 625 -16.27 33.41 -34.08
C LEU A 625 -14.98 34.12 -34.52
N GLU A 626 -13.92 33.37 -34.86
CA GLU A 626 -12.70 33.92 -35.45
C GLU A 626 -13.00 34.61 -36.80
N LEU A 627 -13.69 33.91 -37.70
CA LEU A 627 -14.00 34.42 -39.04
C LEU A 627 -15.03 35.57 -39.04
N SER A 628 -15.87 35.70 -38.02
CA SER A 628 -16.79 36.83 -37.86
C SER A 628 -16.15 38.02 -37.14
N GLY A 629 -14.88 37.93 -36.74
CA GLY A 629 -14.14 39.00 -36.08
C GLY A 629 -14.49 39.20 -34.60
N ARG A 630 -15.21 38.26 -33.98
CA ARG A 630 -15.60 38.32 -32.56
C ARG A 630 -14.47 37.90 -31.61
N ILE A 631 -13.57 37.04 -32.09
CA ILE A 631 -12.38 36.59 -31.38
C ILE A 631 -11.13 36.93 -32.19
N GLN A 632 -10.07 37.39 -31.52
CA GLN A 632 -8.77 37.60 -32.16
C GLN A 632 -8.05 36.26 -32.38
N ALA A 633 -7.31 36.14 -33.49
CA ALA A 633 -6.56 34.91 -33.82
C ALA A 633 -5.61 34.44 -32.70
N LYS A 634 -5.09 35.37 -31.87
CA LYS A 634 -4.23 35.08 -30.72
C LYS A 634 -4.94 34.36 -29.57
N ASP A 635 -6.23 34.63 -29.39
CA ASP A 635 -7.04 34.12 -28.26
C ASP A 635 -7.77 32.81 -28.63
N ARG A 636 -7.80 32.47 -29.92
CA ARG A 636 -8.36 31.21 -30.43
C ARG A 636 -7.85 29.95 -29.73
N PRO A 637 -6.53 29.70 -29.58
CA PRO A 637 -6.06 28.47 -28.94
C PRO A 637 -6.54 28.33 -27.50
N LEU A 638 -6.61 29.46 -26.77
CA LEU A 638 -7.13 29.49 -25.40
C LEU A 638 -8.61 29.09 -25.39
N ILE A 639 -9.44 29.72 -26.22
CA ILE A 639 -10.88 29.42 -26.27
C ILE A 639 -11.16 28.00 -26.78
N GLN A 640 -10.38 27.54 -27.75
CA GLN A 640 -10.46 26.16 -28.23
C GLN A 640 -10.12 25.15 -27.13
N SER A 641 -9.16 25.45 -26.25
CA SER A 641 -8.85 24.59 -25.10
C SER A 641 -9.93 24.62 -24.03
N LEU A 642 -10.59 25.77 -23.83
CA LEU A 642 -11.68 25.93 -22.87
C LEU A 642 -12.94 25.14 -23.25
N PHE A 643 -13.29 25.12 -24.54
CA PHE A 643 -14.48 24.40 -25.02
C PHE A 643 -14.22 22.93 -25.35
N TYR A 644 -13.02 22.42 -25.11
CA TYR A 644 -12.68 21.03 -25.38
C TYR A 644 -13.17 20.13 -24.25
N CYS A 645 -14.05 19.18 -24.56
CA CYS A 645 -14.48 18.11 -23.69
C CYS A 645 -13.56 16.89 -23.87
N GLN A 646 -12.97 16.38 -22.80
CA GLN A 646 -12.14 15.18 -22.87
C GLN A 646 -13.03 13.95 -23.01
N GLU A 647 -12.91 13.19 -24.11
CA GLU A 647 -13.91 12.18 -24.50
C GLU A 647 -13.75 10.81 -23.83
N GLU A 648 -12.57 10.49 -23.27
CA GLU A 648 -12.23 9.18 -22.67
C GLU A 648 -11.85 9.30 -21.17
N ASP A 649 -12.14 10.45 -20.56
CA ASP A 649 -11.83 10.73 -19.16
C ASP A 649 -13.10 10.57 -18.29
N PRO A 650 -13.03 9.92 -17.11
CA PRO A 650 -14.05 10.08 -16.06
C PRO A 650 -14.45 11.53 -15.78
N PHE A 651 -13.56 12.49 -16.04
CA PHE A 651 -13.85 13.92 -15.88
C PHE A 651 -14.72 14.53 -16.98
N SER A 652 -15.08 13.78 -18.03
CA SER A 652 -16.02 14.24 -19.07
C SER A 652 -17.39 14.64 -18.51
N GLU A 653 -17.81 13.99 -17.43
CA GLU A 653 -19.03 14.30 -16.67
C GLU A 653 -19.02 15.72 -16.09
N PHE A 654 -17.84 16.29 -15.82
CA PHE A 654 -17.68 17.61 -15.19
C PHE A 654 -17.29 18.72 -16.18
N TRP A 655 -17.47 18.47 -17.48
CA TRP A 655 -17.09 19.44 -18.51
C TRP A 655 -17.82 20.78 -18.36
N GLU A 656 -19.11 20.75 -17.99
CA GLU A 656 -19.93 21.96 -17.83
C GLU A 656 -19.38 22.85 -16.71
N GLU A 657 -19.06 22.27 -15.56
CA GLU A 657 -18.57 22.96 -14.37
C GLU A 657 -17.19 23.55 -14.62
N HIS A 658 -16.29 22.78 -15.25
CA HIS A 658 -14.96 23.23 -15.61
C HIS A 658 -15.02 24.38 -16.62
N THR A 659 -15.83 24.23 -17.67
CA THR A 659 -15.97 25.25 -18.73
C THR A 659 -16.60 26.52 -18.17
N THR A 660 -17.66 26.40 -17.36
CA THR A 660 -18.33 27.55 -16.71
C THR A 660 -17.36 28.31 -15.81
N THR A 661 -16.62 27.60 -14.96
CA THR A 661 -15.65 28.21 -14.04
C THR A 661 -14.53 28.93 -14.80
N ALA A 662 -13.99 28.27 -15.83
CA ALA A 662 -12.91 28.83 -16.62
C ALA A 662 -13.36 30.04 -17.47
N LEU A 663 -14.57 30.01 -18.03
CA LEU A 663 -15.18 31.16 -18.71
C LEU A 663 -15.42 32.33 -17.76
N CYS A 664 -15.94 32.08 -16.55
CA CYS A 664 -16.11 33.11 -15.53
C CYS A 664 -14.78 33.80 -15.19
N SER A 665 -13.70 33.02 -15.03
CA SER A 665 -12.35 33.55 -14.79
C SER A 665 -11.85 34.39 -15.97
N LEU A 666 -12.03 33.90 -17.21
CA LEU A 666 -11.66 34.61 -18.43
C LEU A 666 -12.42 35.94 -18.58
N MET A 667 -13.73 35.95 -18.35
CA MET A 667 -14.56 37.16 -18.42
C MET A 667 -14.13 38.21 -17.38
N LYS A 668 -13.80 37.78 -16.16
CA LYS A 668 -13.23 38.65 -15.11
C LYS A 668 -11.89 39.26 -15.55
N GLN A 669 -10.97 38.46 -16.10
CA GLN A 669 -9.68 38.94 -16.59
C GLN A 669 -9.82 39.89 -17.78
N LEU A 670 -10.71 39.58 -18.72
CA LEU A 670 -10.96 40.39 -19.92
C LEU A 670 -11.83 41.64 -19.62
N LYS A 671 -12.34 41.79 -18.39
CA LYS A 671 -13.27 42.86 -17.96
C LYS A 671 -14.57 42.90 -18.78
N ILE A 672 -14.96 41.76 -19.34
CA ILE A 672 -16.16 41.59 -20.16
C ILE A 672 -17.35 41.35 -19.21
N GLY A 673 -18.38 42.19 -19.27
CA GLY A 673 -19.58 42.06 -18.43
C GLY A 673 -19.32 42.30 -16.94
N ARG A 674 -19.13 43.56 -16.54
CA ARG A 674 -18.81 44.00 -15.17
C ARG A 674 -19.84 43.63 -14.07
N ASN A 675 -20.98 43.04 -14.41
CA ASN A 675 -22.10 42.80 -13.50
C ASN A 675 -22.52 41.32 -13.37
N PHE A 676 -21.75 40.36 -13.90
CA PHE A 676 -22.10 38.95 -13.76
C PHE A 676 -21.67 38.40 -12.40
N HIS A 677 -22.64 37.98 -11.60
CA HIS A 677 -22.39 37.15 -10.42
C HIS A 677 -21.86 35.78 -10.85
N GLU A 678 -21.07 35.13 -9.98
CA GLU A 678 -20.54 33.77 -10.20
C GLU A 678 -21.62 32.70 -10.43
N SER A 679 -22.90 33.04 -10.20
CA SER A 679 -24.08 32.18 -10.38
C SER A 679 -24.78 32.29 -11.74
N SER A 680 -24.21 32.97 -12.74
CA SER A 680 -24.80 33.01 -14.09
C SER A 680 -24.50 31.74 -14.88
N GLY A 681 -25.52 31.08 -15.42
CA GLY A 681 -25.38 29.80 -16.14
C GLY A 681 -24.55 29.89 -17.43
N LEU A 682 -23.97 28.77 -17.87
CA LEU A 682 -23.11 28.64 -19.05
C LEU A 682 -23.70 29.31 -20.30
N GLN A 683 -25.00 29.14 -20.53
CA GLN A 683 -25.70 29.75 -21.66
C GLN A 683 -25.64 31.29 -21.64
N ALA A 684 -25.78 31.91 -20.47
CA ALA A 684 -25.71 33.36 -20.33
C ALA A 684 -24.28 33.88 -20.59
N LEU A 685 -23.27 33.17 -20.08
CA LEU A 685 -21.86 33.49 -20.31
C LEU A 685 -21.49 33.37 -21.80
N LEU A 686 -21.91 32.28 -22.46
CA LEU A 686 -21.72 32.09 -23.90
C LEU A 686 -22.44 33.15 -24.74
N ALA A 687 -23.67 33.53 -24.37
CA ALA A 687 -24.41 34.60 -25.04
C ALA A 687 -23.67 35.93 -24.96
N THR A 688 -23.06 36.27 -23.82
CA THR A 688 -22.23 37.48 -23.74
C THR A 688 -20.99 37.40 -24.61
N LEU A 689 -20.31 36.26 -24.68
CA LEU A 689 -19.16 36.07 -25.57
C LEU A 689 -19.58 36.21 -27.04
N TRP A 690 -20.81 35.83 -27.38
CA TRP A 690 -21.41 36.03 -28.70
C TRP A 690 -21.83 37.48 -28.96
N ASP A 691 -22.39 38.19 -27.98
CA ASP A 691 -22.97 39.52 -28.17
C ASP A 691 -21.99 40.68 -28.03
N ASN A 692 -20.83 40.47 -27.38
CA ASN A 692 -19.83 41.53 -27.23
C ASN A 692 -19.23 41.93 -28.58
N GLN A 693 -19.71 43.04 -29.12
CA GLN A 693 -18.91 43.89 -29.99
C GLN A 693 -17.74 44.41 -29.15
N LEU A 694 -16.53 43.91 -29.38
CA LEU A 694 -15.33 44.67 -29.03
C LEU A 694 -15.38 45.96 -29.85
N SER A 695 -15.92 47.03 -29.26
CA SER A 695 -15.98 48.35 -29.87
C SER A 695 -14.56 48.79 -30.21
N ASN A 696 -14.34 49.21 -31.46
CA ASN A 696 -13.05 49.65 -32.00
C ASN A 696 -12.33 50.69 -31.11
N GLU A 697 -13.07 51.41 -30.25
CA GLU A 697 -12.55 52.37 -29.29
C GLU A 697 -11.72 51.73 -28.15
N GLU A 698 -12.09 50.54 -27.66
CA GLU A 698 -11.34 49.86 -26.59
C GLU A 698 -10.03 49.23 -27.10
N LEU A 699 -10.00 48.85 -28.38
CA LEU A 699 -8.79 48.35 -29.06
C LEU A 699 -7.80 49.49 -29.34
N GLN A 700 -8.28 50.67 -29.75
CA GLN A 700 -7.44 51.87 -29.92
C GLN A 700 -6.94 52.41 -28.57
N ALA A 701 -7.74 52.32 -27.50
CA ALA A 701 -7.30 52.67 -26.15
C ALA A 701 -6.21 51.73 -25.61
N ARG A 702 -6.25 50.44 -25.96
CA ARG A 702 -5.21 49.45 -25.60
C ARG A 702 -3.90 49.63 -26.38
N GLN A 703 -3.94 50.07 -27.64
CA GLN A 703 -2.72 50.40 -28.40
C GLN A 703 -2.01 51.64 -27.82
N ARG A 704 -2.76 52.68 -27.44
CA ARG A 704 -2.19 53.89 -26.81
C ARG A 704 -1.61 53.65 -25.42
N THR A 705 -2.18 52.72 -24.65
CA THR A 705 -1.63 52.34 -23.33
C THR A 705 -0.41 51.45 -23.44
N LEU A 706 -0.28 50.63 -24.50
CA LEU A 706 0.94 49.86 -24.77
C LEU A 706 2.11 50.73 -25.25
N GLU A 707 1.84 51.82 -25.96
CA GLU A 707 2.87 52.81 -26.32
C GLU A 707 3.32 53.63 -25.09
N GLY A 708 2.40 54.03 -24.21
CA GLY A 708 2.74 54.75 -22.97
C GLY A 708 3.50 53.90 -21.94
N VAL A 709 3.19 52.61 -21.79
CA VAL A 709 3.94 51.69 -20.91
C VAL A 709 5.35 51.44 -21.43
N ARG A 710 5.56 51.51 -22.75
CA ARG A 710 6.88 51.32 -23.37
C ARG A 710 7.80 52.54 -23.18
N GLU A 711 7.21 53.74 -23.07
CA GLU A 711 7.94 54.97 -22.70
C GLU A 711 8.24 55.03 -21.18
N GLU A 712 7.34 54.54 -20.32
CA GLU A 712 7.59 54.46 -18.86
C GLU A 712 8.66 53.40 -18.49
N ASP A 713 8.75 52.29 -19.24
CA ASP A 713 9.78 51.27 -19.05
C ASP A 713 11.18 51.71 -19.54
N GLU A 714 11.28 52.65 -20.49
CA GLU A 714 12.55 53.26 -20.90
C GLU A 714 13.03 54.29 -19.88
N VAL A 715 12.14 55.14 -19.34
CA VAL A 715 12.47 56.12 -18.30
C VAL A 715 12.88 55.44 -16.98
N ASN A 716 12.20 54.36 -16.59
CA ASN A 716 12.57 53.59 -15.39
C ASN A 716 13.90 52.83 -15.54
N ARG A 717 14.32 52.49 -16.77
CA ARG A 717 15.63 51.86 -17.01
C ARG A 717 16.77 52.85 -16.90
N GLU A 718 16.59 54.08 -17.37
CA GLU A 718 17.59 55.15 -17.24
C GLU A 718 17.76 55.60 -15.77
N ASP A 719 16.65 55.68 -15.00
CA ASP A 719 16.71 56.02 -13.57
C ASP A 719 17.36 54.90 -12.73
N GLN A 720 17.17 53.63 -13.08
CA GLN A 720 17.81 52.50 -12.38
C GLN A 720 19.31 52.36 -12.70
N GLU A 721 19.76 52.75 -13.89
CA GLU A 721 21.19 52.81 -14.23
C GLU A 721 21.90 53.99 -13.54
N ALA A 722 21.21 55.14 -13.38
CA ALA A 722 21.74 56.28 -12.63
C ALA A 722 21.92 55.98 -11.13
N ASP A 723 21.02 55.19 -10.53
CA ASP A 723 21.08 54.82 -9.11
C ASP A 723 22.11 53.71 -8.83
N ARG A 724 22.37 52.81 -9.81
CA ARG A 724 23.47 51.84 -9.73
C ARG A 724 24.84 52.52 -9.78
N ASN A 725 25.05 53.44 -10.71
CA ASN A 725 26.32 54.17 -10.83
C ASN A 725 26.63 55.04 -9.58
N LYS A 726 25.61 55.57 -8.90
CA LYS A 726 25.81 56.29 -7.61
C LYS A 726 26.18 55.38 -6.45
N ARG A 727 25.67 54.13 -6.42
CA ARG A 727 26.00 53.15 -5.36
C ARG A 727 27.40 52.56 -5.55
N ASP A 728 27.80 52.31 -6.79
CA ASP A 728 29.14 51.79 -7.09
C ASP A 728 30.23 52.84 -6.79
N HIS A 729 29.97 54.12 -7.09
CA HIS A 729 30.89 55.21 -6.73
C HIS A 729 30.98 55.47 -5.21
N ALA A 730 29.90 55.23 -4.46
CA ALA A 730 29.90 55.34 -2.99
C ALA A 730 30.64 54.17 -2.30
N MET A 731 30.65 52.98 -2.91
CA MET A 731 31.42 51.82 -2.42
C MET A 731 32.93 51.96 -2.65
N GLU A 732 33.35 52.52 -3.80
CA GLU A 732 34.78 52.81 -4.05
C GLU A 732 35.34 53.84 -3.06
N LEU A 733 34.58 54.87 -2.70
CA LEU A 733 34.97 55.90 -1.71
C LEU A 733 35.04 55.37 -0.26
N GLN A 734 34.36 54.26 0.06
CA GLN A 734 34.45 53.61 1.36
C GLN A 734 35.61 52.61 1.46
N GLN A 735 35.99 51.96 0.35
CA GLN A 735 37.16 51.07 0.31
C GLN A 735 38.49 51.83 0.38
N GLU A 736 38.58 53.07 -0.14
CA GLU A 736 39.80 53.89 0.00
C GLU A 736 40.03 54.44 1.42
N LYS A 737 39.00 54.50 2.29
CA LYS A 737 39.13 55.03 3.66
C LYS A 737 39.54 54.01 4.73
N VAL A 738 39.44 52.70 4.44
CA VAL A 738 39.74 51.64 5.43
C VAL A 738 41.22 51.20 5.39
N ASN A 739 41.97 51.55 4.33
CA ASN A 739 43.37 51.13 4.17
C ASN A 739 44.43 52.04 4.83
N TYR A 740 44.06 53.02 5.65
CA TYR A 740 45.02 54.01 6.20
C TYR A 740 45.20 54.07 7.72
N TYR A 741 44.50 53.26 8.51
CA TYR A 741 44.65 53.24 9.97
C TYR A 741 44.51 51.82 10.53
N ASP A 742 45.61 51.05 10.56
CA ASP A 742 45.98 50.23 11.71
C ASP A 742 47.30 49.48 11.45
N ALA A 743 48.40 50.21 11.63
CA ALA A 743 49.70 49.66 11.95
C ALA A 743 50.17 50.36 13.23
N GLY A 744 50.22 49.66 14.37
CA GLY A 744 51.03 50.10 15.51
C GLY A 744 50.46 49.87 16.91
N ASN A 745 51.03 48.86 17.57
CA ASN A 745 51.39 48.76 18.99
C ASN A 745 50.46 48.16 20.06
N GLU A 746 51.10 47.20 20.74
CA GLU A 746 50.77 46.42 21.93
C GLU A 746 50.72 47.25 23.23
N LEU A 747 49.90 46.80 24.21
CA LEU A 747 50.29 46.42 25.59
C LEU A 747 49.05 46.33 26.52
N ALA A 748 48.90 45.21 27.21
CA ALA A 748 47.95 44.94 28.31
C ALA A 748 48.45 45.55 29.66
N PRO A 749 47.82 45.41 30.87
CA PRO A 749 46.65 44.58 31.25
C PRO A 749 45.67 45.15 32.34
N ALA A 750 44.58 44.39 32.58
CA ALA A 750 43.83 44.11 33.83
C ALA A 750 43.15 45.22 34.69
N GLN A 751 41.82 45.10 34.92
CA GLN A 751 41.15 44.76 36.21
C GLN A 751 39.66 45.22 36.31
N ASN A 752 38.86 44.32 36.91
CA ASN A 752 37.70 44.51 37.81
C ASN A 752 36.34 45.09 37.33
N GLN A 753 35.36 44.17 37.24
CA GLN A 753 34.01 44.14 37.87
C GLN A 753 33.65 45.23 38.93
N PRO A 754 32.37 45.47 39.35
CA PRO A 754 31.17 44.60 39.23
C PRO A 754 29.76 45.28 39.06
N SER A 755 28.75 44.40 38.92
CA SER A 755 27.45 44.34 39.66
C SER A 755 26.26 45.30 39.45
N ASN A 756 25.09 44.63 39.50
CA ASN A 756 23.74 45.03 39.96
C ASN A 756 22.84 45.75 38.94
N ASN A 757 21.54 45.48 38.83
CA ASN A 757 20.62 44.55 39.48
C ASN A 757 19.30 44.58 38.67
N GLU A 758 18.67 43.41 38.53
CA GLU A 758 17.26 43.12 38.85
C GLU A 758 16.19 44.23 38.65
N VAL A 759 15.10 43.90 37.95
CA VAL A 759 13.76 43.65 38.55
C VAL A 759 12.89 42.88 37.56
N ALA A 760 12.14 41.94 38.12
CA ALA A 760 11.30 40.94 37.51
C ALA A 760 9.81 41.36 37.40
N ASN A 761 9.00 40.36 37.02
CA ASN A 761 7.55 40.19 37.13
C ASN A 761 6.78 40.61 35.88
N ASP A 762 6.15 39.70 35.13
CA ASP A 762 5.12 38.67 35.43
C ASP A 762 3.83 39.16 34.76
N ASP A 763 3.24 38.35 33.89
CA ASP A 763 1.92 37.77 34.16
C ASP A 763 1.46 36.89 32.99
N ASP A 764 0.85 35.78 33.40
CA ASP A 764 0.28 34.64 32.68
C ASP A 764 -0.83 34.99 31.68
N TRP A 765 -0.96 34.17 30.62
CA TRP A 765 -2.09 33.25 30.34
C TRP A 765 -1.73 32.29 29.19
#